data_AF-A0A6N7GQ68-F1
#
_entry.id   AF-A0A6N7GQ68-F1
#
_cell.length_a   1.000
_cell.length_b   1.000
_cell.length_c   1.000
_cell.angle_alpha   90.00
_cell.angle_beta   90.00
_cell.angle_gamma   90.00
#
_symmetry.space_group_name_H-M   'P 1'
#
loop_
_entity.id
_entity.type
_entity.pdbx_description
1 polymer ?
#
loop_
_entity_poly.entity_id
_entity_poly.type
_entity_poly.pdbx_seq_one_letter_code
_entity_poly.pdbx_strand_id
1 'polypeptide(L)'
;MTGGDGGHGGDGSRAPFVHHGGGGGGGAGGYGAVVTGSGLSGDIGVNIKGGSGGYGGNQGTDAEQGSGGSGGVGLWLSGIGQVTISNSSTIQGGTGGNAGHAGGFTNGFGGFGGYGGDGVSVSGSGGHLINHGKINGGTGGYGGTGFRAGAGAGGGNGVSLGTGLTLTNNGTITGGTGGDGGLTGLASYQGPNMSGAKGGYGVSLGNNVNVTNNNTINGGMGGTTRSLLTGDGGGGGTGVGFVGGSFTNNGPITGGAGAAGSASGHGGSGGWGMYITGNGAVNNHTIRGGQGAASALWGGNGGDGVSITDGSTFINHGTIAGGTGGEGRGDSGGDGGRGAYVTGGTLVNSGTIYGGDGGKGFDGNYGTNGDAINFGSGTNKLELWSGSTINGYVRATTGANDTLALGGTVNGSFYVSEIGQQYQGFEAFEKTGSSTWTLTGTTDDVTPWTIQQGTLSVSRDDSLGDVSGGLTFDGGTLENTSAFTTARTITLSSGGGTFNTAADLTASGVISGPGALTKIGAGTLTLTGDNTYTGGTIIEAGTLSVSSDGNLGATTGGLIFIGGTLQNTAAFTTARNITLIGGGTFQTDADLTVNGVISDVIPQVGGALTKTGNGTLTLTGSNTYSGGTTINAGTLQIGSGGTSGSIIGDVVNNGNLAFDRSNDLSYGGTISGTGALTKLGAGTLTLTGNNTYSGGTTINTGTLQIGNGGTSGSIIGDVANNGVLAFNRANNLSYGGTISGTGTLTKSGAGILTLTGANTYSGATTVQAGTLMVNGTVGGAVIVAAGGTLGGFGAVAGVTTVASGGTLVGRQGEVLNFGSDLTLSSGSNVNVSLGRPETTGLFNVAGNLTLDGQLNVTDLGGFSVGVYRLFDYGGSLTDNGLAIGTVPHGVDRDDVTVQTAVANQVNLINVTGVTLRFWDGGNPANHDNNVVNGGNG
;
A
#
# COMPACT_ATOMS: atom_id res chain seq x y z
N MET A 1 -60.50 16.59 22.32
CA MET A 1 -60.31 16.52 23.77
C MET A 1 -59.64 17.79 24.22
N THR A 2 -60.11 18.42 25.30
CA THR A 2 -59.58 19.70 25.76
C THR A 2 -59.35 19.64 27.27
N GLY A 3 -58.16 20.03 27.73
CA GLY A 3 -57.85 20.14 29.15
C GLY A 3 -58.60 21.31 29.80
N GLY A 4 -58.86 21.23 31.10
CA GLY A 4 -59.50 22.34 31.84
C GLY A 4 -58.58 23.55 31.94
N ASP A 5 -59.14 24.75 31.79
CA ASP A 5 -58.37 25.99 31.95
C ASP A 5 -58.05 26.26 33.43
N GLY A 6 -56.90 26.87 33.69
CA GLY A 6 -56.47 27.25 35.02
C GLY A 6 -57.30 28.42 35.57
N GLY A 7 -57.54 28.40 36.88
CA GLY A 7 -58.29 29.47 37.55
C GLY A 7 -57.55 30.82 37.52
N HIS A 8 -58.29 31.93 37.36
CA HIS A 8 -57.72 33.27 37.40
C HIS A 8 -57.31 33.68 38.81
N GLY A 9 -56.19 34.40 38.91
CA GLY A 9 -55.73 34.99 40.15
C GLY A 9 -56.68 36.05 40.69
N GLY A 10 -56.80 36.15 42.01
CA GLY A 10 -57.65 37.14 42.67
C GLY A 10 -57.20 38.58 42.41
N ASP A 11 -58.15 39.47 42.17
CA ASP A 11 -57.93 40.89 41.87
C ASP A 11 -57.75 41.72 43.17
N GLY A 12 -56.59 42.36 43.33
CA GLY A 12 -56.27 43.24 44.47
C GLY A 12 -56.88 44.65 44.37
N SER A 13 -57.47 45.03 43.23
CA SER A 13 -57.95 46.40 42.96
C SER A 13 -59.28 46.79 43.64
N ARG A 14 -59.96 45.84 44.30
CA ARG A 14 -61.32 46.04 44.86
C ARG A 14 -61.38 46.44 46.35
N ALA A 15 -60.25 46.74 47.00
CA ALA A 15 -60.23 47.18 48.40
C ALA A 15 -60.37 48.71 48.52
N PRO A 16 -61.40 49.25 49.24
CA PRO A 16 -61.71 50.68 49.24
C PRO A 16 -60.78 51.59 50.07
N PHE A 17 -59.69 51.08 50.66
CA PHE A 17 -58.72 51.90 51.41
C PHE A 17 -57.30 51.40 51.22
N VAL A 18 -56.37 52.37 51.12
CA VAL A 18 -54.91 52.27 50.92
C VAL A 18 -54.30 50.99 51.50
N HIS A 19 -54.24 49.93 50.70
CA HIS A 19 -53.50 48.71 51.04
C HIS A 19 -52.75 48.18 49.82
N HIS A 20 -51.49 47.81 50.08
CA HIS A 20 -50.52 47.18 49.19
C HIS A 20 -50.88 45.72 48.82
N GLY A 21 -52.14 45.45 48.46
CA GLY A 21 -52.59 44.10 48.10
C GLY A 21 -52.03 43.65 46.76
N GLY A 22 -51.16 42.62 46.77
CA GLY A 22 -50.65 42.00 45.55
C GLY A 22 -51.70 41.15 44.82
N GLY A 23 -51.53 40.99 43.50
CA GLY A 23 -52.40 40.16 42.67
C GLY A 23 -52.12 38.66 42.87
N GLY A 24 -53.16 37.82 42.92
CA GLY A 24 -53.00 36.37 43.02
C GLY A 24 -52.42 35.76 41.74
N GLY A 25 -51.62 34.70 41.83
CA GLY A 25 -51.14 33.97 40.65
C GLY A 25 -52.25 33.18 39.95
N GLY A 26 -52.13 32.99 38.63
CA GLY A 26 -53.03 32.14 37.86
C GLY A 26 -52.72 30.64 38.00
N GLY A 27 -53.75 29.80 37.96
CA GLY A 27 -53.62 28.34 38.00
C GLY A 27 -53.10 27.75 36.69
N ALA A 28 -52.48 26.57 36.75
CA ALA A 28 -52.02 25.85 35.56
C ALA A 28 -53.20 25.22 34.79
N GLY A 29 -53.08 25.16 33.47
CA GLY A 29 -54.01 24.43 32.60
C GLY A 29 -53.83 22.91 32.69
N GLY A 30 -54.92 22.16 32.57
CA GLY A 30 -54.93 20.70 32.59
C GLY A 30 -54.46 20.07 31.28
N TYR A 31 -54.05 18.81 31.34
CA TYR A 31 -53.65 18.05 30.14
C TYR A 31 -54.85 17.78 29.23
N GLY A 32 -54.62 17.81 27.91
CA GLY A 32 -55.67 17.51 26.92
C GLY A 32 -56.04 16.02 26.88
N ALA A 33 -55.03 15.16 26.90
CA ALA A 33 -55.15 13.71 27.05
C ALA A 33 -53.92 13.15 27.79
N VAL A 34 -54.13 12.06 28.53
CA VAL A 34 -53.08 11.34 29.26
C VAL A 34 -53.15 9.86 28.91
N VAL A 35 -52.03 9.26 28.53
CA VAL A 35 -51.91 7.82 28.28
C VAL A 35 -50.83 7.25 29.20
N THR A 36 -51.19 6.27 30.02
CA THR A 36 -50.27 5.59 30.94
C THR A 36 -50.33 4.07 30.77
N GLY A 37 -49.17 3.41 30.80
CA GLY A 37 -49.06 1.94 30.71
C GLY A 37 -48.00 1.43 29.74
N SER A 38 -47.82 0.10 29.67
CA SER A 38 -46.89 -0.60 28.77
C SER A 38 -47.64 -1.47 27.74
N GLY A 39 -47.04 -1.70 26.56
CA GLY A 39 -47.57 -2.58 25.51
C GLY A 39 -48.79 -2.06 24.75
N LEU A 40 -49.05 -0.75 24.78
CA LEU A 40 -50.21 -0.12 24.14
C LEU A 40 -49.89 0.31 22.70
N SER A 41 -50.79 0.04 21.75
CA SER A 41 -50.69 0.58 20.39
C SER A 41 -52.04 1.15 19.95
N GLY A 42 -52.05 2.33 19.33
CA GLY A 42 -53.30 2.93 18.84
C GLY A 42 -53.13 4.23 18.06
N ASP A 43 -54.20 4.60 17.34
CA ASP A 43 -54.26 5.78 16.47
C ASP A 43 -55.08 6.91 17.12
N ILE A 44 -54.57 8.14 17.03
CA ILE A 44 -55.25 9.37 17.43
C ILE A 44 -55.85 10.02 16.17
N GLY A 45 -57.17 9.87 16.02
CA GLY A 45 -57.97 10.46 14.95
C GLY A 45 -58.80 11.70 15.37
N VAL A 46 -58.54 12.26 16.56
CA VAL A 46 -59.27 13.43 17.08
C VAL A 46 -58.31 14.54 17.48
N ASN A 47 -58.78 15.79 17.44
CA ASN A 47 -57.99 16.93 17.91
C ASN A 47 -57.85 16.92 19.44
N ILE A 48 -56.64 17.16 19.94
CA ILE A 48 -56.31 17.22 21.37
C ILE A 48 -55.71 18.60 21.68
N LYS A 49 -56.21 19.27 22.71
CA LYS A 49 -55.73 20.58 23.16
C LYS A 49 -55.51 20.62 24.67
N GLY A 50 -54.35 21.08 25.12
CA GLY A 50 -54.11 21.38 26.53
C GLY A 50 -54.93 22.58 27.01
N GLY A 51 -55.31 22.60 28.29
CA GLY A 51 -56.01 23.74 28.90
C GLY A 51 -55.12 24.98 28.96
N SER A 52 -55.71 26.16 28.82
CA SER A 52 -54.99 27.43 28.96
C SER A 52 -54.66 27.69 30.44
N GLY A 53 -53.52 28.32 30.70
CA GLY A 53 -53.18 28.80 32.04
C GLY A 53 -54.04 29.99 32.44
N GLY A 54 -54.37 30.10 33.72
CA GLY A 54 -55.16 31.21 34.24
C GLY A 54 -54.39 32.53 34.21
N TYR A 55 -55.08 33.63 33.89
CA TYR A 55 -54.53 34.97 34.06
C TYR A 55 -54.15 35.28 35.51
N GLY A 56 -53.04 35.99 35.70
CA GLY A 56 -52.67 36.58 36.99
C GLY A 56 -53.60 37.72 37.38
N GLY A 57 -53.77 37.93 38.69
CA GLY A 57 -54.62 38.97 39.24
C GLY A 57 -54.03 40.38 39.09
N ASN A 58 -54.91 41.38 38.92
CA ASN A 58 -54.51 42.78 38.86
C ASN A 58 -54.10 43.31 40.25
N GLN A 59 -53.24 44.33 40.28
CA GLN A 59 -52.74 44.98 41.51
C GLN A 59 -53.66 46.12 42.01
N GLY A 60 -53.55 46.46 43.30
CA GLY A 60 -53.91 47.78 43.85
C GLY A 60 -52.79 48.82 43.69
N THR A 61 -52.90 49.99 44.33
CA THR A 61 -51.84 51.03 44.31
C THR A 61 -50.57 50.53 45.01
N ASP A 62 -49.44 50.49 44.30
CA ASP A 62 -48.09 50.13 44.80
C ASP A 62 -47.89 48.68 45.30
N ALA A 63 -48.35 47.66 44.58
CA ALA A 63 -48.14 46.22 44.88
C ALA A 63 -47.60 45.42 43.67
N GLU A 64 -47.17 44.17 43.88
CA GLU A 64 -46.77 43.23 42.79
C GLU A 64 -47.99 42.57 42.12
N GLN A 65 -47.94 42.39 40.80
CA GLN A 65 -49.00 41.72 40.04
C GLN A 65 -48.90 40.20 40.13
N GLY A 66 -50.04 39.54 39.95
CA GLY A 66 -50.08 38.10 39.78
C GLY A 66 -49.41 37.66 38.48
N SER A 67 -48.56 36.64 38.55
CA SER A 67 -48.06 35.93 37.37
C SER A 67 -49.15 35.04 36.76
N GLY A 68 -49.10 34.84 35.45
CA GLY A 68 -49.99 33.91 34.76
C GLY A 68 -49.61 32.44 35.01
N GLY A 69 -50.58 31.55 34.97
CA GLY A 69 -50.36 30.11 35.11
C GLY A 69 -49.85 29.48 33.81
N SER A 70 -49.13 28.36 33.90
CA SER A 70 -48.66 27.63 32.70
C SER A 70 -49.80 26.96 31.94
N GLY A 71 -49.68 26.85 30.62
CA GLY A 71 -50.57 26.05 29.79
C GLY A 71 -50.36 24.54 29.99
N GLY A 72 -51.42 23.75 29.83
CA GLY A 72 -51.37 22.30 29.94
C GLY A 72 -50.76 21.63 28.70
N VAL A 73 -50.11 20.48 28.88
CA VAL A 73 -49.64 19.63 27.78
C VAL A 73 -50.84 19.12 26.95
N GLY A 74 -50.70 19.09 25.62
CA GLY A 74 -51.71 18.52 24.73
C GLY A 74 -51.91 17.03 25.00
N LEU A 75 -50.89 16.23 24.71
CA LEU A 75 -50.85 14.79 24.99
C LEU A 75 -49.66 14.45 25.89
N TRP A 76 -49.95 13.88 27.06
CA TRP A 76 -48.91 13.38 27.97
C TRP A 76 -48.87 11.84 27.95
N LEU A 77 -47.69 11.28 27.68
CA LEU A 77 -47.45 9.84 27.66
C LEU A 77 -46.51 9.48 28.83
N SER A 78 -46.88 8.53 29.70
CA SER A 78 -46.05 8.15 30.86
C SER A 78 -45.98 6.63 31.13
N GLY A 79 -44.81 6.14 31.58
CA GLY A 79 -44.63 4.75 32.06
C GLY A 79 -44.44 3.69 30.97
N ILE A 80 -43.93 4.11 29.82
CA ILE A 80 -43.92 3.32 28.58
C ILE A 80 -42.82 2.27 28.57
N GLY A 81 -43.21 1.02 28.41
CA GLY A 81 -42.41 0.01 27.70
C GLY A 81 -43.22 -0.38 26.48
N GLN A 82 -42.67 -0.23 25.27
CA GLN A 82 -43.31 -0.58 23.99
C GLN A 82 -44.71 0.05 23.78
N VAL A 83 -44.84 1.38 23.88
CA VAL A 83 -46.07 2.08 23.48
C VAL A 83 -45.91 2.70 22.09
N THR A 84 -46.76 2.36 21.12
CA THR A 84 -46.75 2.92 19.76
C THR A 84 -48.01 3.74 19.49
N ILE A 85 -47.87 5.07 19.41
CA ILE A 85 -48.99 5.99 19.14
C ILE A 85 -48.83 6.62 17.76
N SER A 86 -49.86 6.53 16.93
CA SER A 86 -49.91 7.19 15.63
C SER A 86 -50.87 8.39 15.65
N ASN A 87 -50.38 9.61 15.42
CA ASN A 87 -51.22 10.80 15.32
C ASN A 87 -51.58 11.11 13.87
N SER A 88 -52.88 11.16 13.54
CA SER A 88 -53.37 11.63 12.23
C SER A 88 -54.19 12.92 12.33
N SER A 89 -54.14 13.62 13.47
CA SER A 89 -54.94 14.82 13.78
C SER A 89 -54.08 15.98 14.32
N THR A 90 -54.70 17.01 14.89
CA THR A 90 -53.99 18.13 15.52
C THR A 90 -53.86 17.93 17.03
N ILE A 91 -52.63 17.96 17.54
CA ILE A 91 -52.32 18.01 18.98
C ILE A 91 -51.72 19.38 19.28
N GLN A 92 -52.28 20.08 20.27
CA GLN A 92 -51.92 21.46 20.59
C GLN A 92 -51.69 21.61 22.09
N GLY A 93 -50.54 22.15 22.49
CA GLY A 93 -50.29 22.56 23.86
C GLY A 93 -51.15 23.77 24.26
N GLY A 94 -51.50 23.86 25.53
CA GLY A 94 -52.28 24.96 26.10
C GLY A 94 -51.50 26.27 26.12
N THR A 95 -52.20 27.39 25.97
CA THR A 95 -51.55 28.71 26.04
C THR A 95 -51.24 29.08 27.49
N GLY A 96 -50.10 29.69 27.75
CA GLY A 96 -49.80 30.27 29.06
C GLY A 96 -50.77 31.42 29.39
N GLY A 97 -51.09 31.59 30.67
CA GLY A 97 -51.88 32.71 31.15
C GLY A 97 -51.07 34.00 31.08
N ASN A 98 -51.72 35.11 30.73
CA ASN A 98 -51.11 36.44 30.85
C ASN A 98 -51.00 36.85 32.32
N ALA A 99 -50.01 37.64 32.66
CA ALA A 99 -49.96 38.31 33.96
C ALA A 99 -51.08 39.36 34.12
N GLY A 100 -51.26 39.83 35.36
CA GLY A 100 -52.20 40.90 35.68
C GLY A 100 -51.87 42.24 35.00
N HIS A 101 -52.76 43.22 35.13
CA HIS A 101 -52.60 44.59 34.62
C HIS A 101 -52.51 45.61 35.76
N ALA A 102 -51.72 46.67 35.58
CA ALA A 102 -51.72 47.83 36.48
C ALA A 102 -52.83 48.83 36.12
N GLY A 103 -53.66 49.19 37.12
CA GLY A 103 -54.59 50.32 37.02
C GLY A 103 -53.88 51.65 37.32
N GLY A 104 -53.42 52.36 36.29
CA GLY A 104 -52.88 53.73 36.41
C GLY A 104 -51.37 53.85 36.69
N PHE A 105 -50.86 55.09 36.72
CA PHE A 105 -49.45 55.46 36.89
C PHE A 105 -48.94 55.17 38.32
N THR A 106 -48.68 53.90 38.66
CA THR A 106 -48.20 53.47 39.99
C THR A 106 -46.86 52.73 39.91
N ASN A 107 -46.08 52.72 41.00
CA ASN A 107 -44.69 52.21 41.04
C ASN A 107 -44.56 50.67 41.10
N GLY A 108 -45.63 49.92 40.82
CA GLY A 108 -45.71 48.46 40.97
C GLY A 108 -44.87 47.65 39.97
N PHE A 109 -44.56 46.39 40.36
CA PHE A 109 -43.87 45.41 39.51
C PHE A 109 -44.88 44.55 38.73
N GLY A 110 -44.64 44.43 37.42
CA GLY A 110 -45.42 43.59 36.52
C GLY A 110 -45.16 42.10 36.72
N GLY A 111 -46.23 41.30 36.63
CA GLY A 111 -46.16 39.84 36.80
C GLY A 111 -45.59 39.17 35.57
N PHE A 112 -45.08 37.95 35.72
CA PHE A 112 -44.56 37.15 34.61
C PHE A 112 -45.69 36.44 33.87
N GLY A 113 -45.57 36.31 32.55
CA GLY A 113 -46.45 35.41 31.79
C GLY A 113 -46.30 33.95 32.24
N GLY A 114 -47.29 33.12 31.95
CA GLY A 114 -47.21 31.67 32.12
C GLY A 114 -46.57 30.98 30.92
N TYR A 115 -45.84 29.88 31.12
CA TYR A 115 -45.24 29.13 30.02
C TYR A 115 -46.31 28.45 29.14
N GLY A 116 -46.07 28.36 27.84
CA GLY A 116 -46.89 27.52 26.96
C GLY A 116 -46.71 26.04 27.28
N GLY A 117 -47.78 25.24 27.17
CA GLY A 117 -47.71 23.79 27.35
C GLY A 117 -47.12 23.09 26.13
N ASP A 118 -46.44 21.95 26.32
CA ASP A 118 -45.94 21.14 25.21
C ASP A 118 -47.11 20.55 24.38
N GLY A 119 -46.91 20.35 23.07
CA GLY A 119 -47.87 19.64 22.23
C GLY A 119 -47.97 18.17 22.66
N VAL A 120 -46.86 17.45 22.57
CA VAL A 120 -46.70 16.10 23.13
C VAL A 120 -45.54 16.08 24.10
N SER A 121 -45.74 15.51 25.29
CA SER A 121 -44.67 15.27 26.26
C SER A 121 -44.64 13.80 26.67
N VAL A 122 -43.46 13.20 26.68
CA VAL A 122 -43.28 11.78 26.96
C VAL A 122 -42.29 11.57 28.11
N SER A 123 -42.74 10.91 29.17
CA SER A 123 -41.91 10.54 30.33
C SER A 123 -41.80 9.01 30.50
N GLY A 124 -40.60 8.45 30.43
CA GLY A 124 -40.33 7.00 30.54
C GLY A 124 -39.39 6.49 29.44
N SER A 125 -39.05 5.19 29.48
CA SER A 125 -38.07 4.56 28.59
C SER A 125 -38.67 3.47 27.70
N GLY A 126 -38.65 3.66 26.38
CA GLY A 126 -39.15 2.69 25.40
C GLY A 126 -40.57 2.99 24.92
N GLY A 127 -40.69 3.52 23.70
CA GLY A 127 -41.94 3.78 22.99
C GLY A 127 -41.69 4.45 21.64
N HIS A 128 -42.71 4.51 20.79
CA HIS A 128 -42.65 5.01 19.42
C HIS A 128 -43.81 5.97 19.14
N LEU A 129 -43.49 7.24 18.90
CA LEU A 129 -44.44 8.22 18.41
C LEU A 129 -44.35 8.30 16.88
N ILE A 130 -45.44 8.05 16.18
CA ILE A 130 -45.56 8.25 14.73
C ILE A 130 -46.50 9.44 14.51
N ASN A 131 -46.03 10.49 13.85
CA ASN A 131 -46.85 11.67 13.56
C ASN A 131 -47.14 11.77 12.06
N HIS A 132 -48.39 11.63 11.64
CA HIS A 132 -48.88 11.97 10.30
C HIS A 132 -49.60 13.33 10.27
N GLY A 133 -50.05 13.83 11.43
CA GLY A 133 -50.83 15.07 11.57
C GLY A 133 -50.00 16.30 11.96
N LYS A 134 -50.59 17.18 12.78
CA LYS A 134 -49.95 18.40 13.29
C LYS A 134 -49.73 18.31 14.80
N ILE A 135 -48.54 18.67 15.26
CA ILE A 135 -48.24 18.80 16.69
C ILE A 135 -47.66 20.18 16.95
N ASN A 136 -48.32 20.95 17.81
CA ASN A 136 -47.97 22.33 18.09
C ASN A 136 -47.76 22.56 19.59
N GLY A 137 -46.69 23.24 19.96
CA GLY A 137 -46.52 23.80 21.29
C GLY A 137 -47.48 24.95 21.56
N GLY A 138 -47.83 25.16 22.83
CA GLY A 138 -48.66 26.26 23.28
C GLY A 138 -47.91 27.58 23.29
N THR A 139 -48.61 28.69 23.05
CA THR A 139 -48.00 30.03 23.12
C THR A 139 -47.74 30.43 24.57
N GLY A 140 -46.62 31.10 24.84
CA GLY A 140 -46.36 31.71 26.14
C GLY A 140 -47.31 32.87 26.43
N GLY A 141 -47.59 33.10 27.72
CA GLY A 141 -48.42 34.20 28.19
C GLY A 141 -47.67 35.53 28.19
N TYR A 142 -48.43 36.62 28.09
CA TYR A 142 -47.88 37.97 28.11
C TYR A 142 -47.43 38.42 29.50
N GLY A 143 -46.35 39.20 29.55
CA GLY A 143 -45.94 39.91 30.76
C GLY A 143 -46.89 41.04 31.15
N GLY A 144 -46.94 41.36 32.44
CA GLY A 144 -47.88 42.33 32.99
C GLY A 144 -47.52 43.79 32.66
N THR A 145 -48.53 44.67 32.61
CA THR A 145 -48.35 46.10 32.30
C THR A 145 -48.05 46.91 33.56
N GLY A 146 -47.17 47.92 33.52
CA GLY A 146 -46.84 48.74 34.70
C GLY A 146 -45.65 49.67 34.52
N PHE A 147 -45.27 50.41 35.57
CA PHE A 147 -44.05 51.23 35.56
C PHE A 147 -42.79 50.36 35.39
N ARG A 148 -42.76 49.19 36.04
CA ARG A 148 -41.87 48.08 35.70
C ARG A 148 -42.69 46.95 35.09
N ALA A 149 -42.66 46.81 33.76
CA ALA A 149 -43.37 45.74 33.08
C ALA A 149 -42.78 44.36 33.37
N GLY A 150 -43.63 43.33 33.36
CA GLY A 150 -43.21 41.94 33.51
C GLY A 150 -42.71 41.35 32.18
N ALA A 151 -41.88 40.32 32.26
CA ALA A 151 -41.46 39.57 31.07
C ALA A 151 -42.55 38.59 30.62
N GLY A 152 -42.60 38.33 29.31
CA GLY A 152 -43.37 37.20 28.79
C GLY A 152 -42.76 35.87 29.21
N ALA A 153 -43.46 34.77 28.96
CA ALA A 153 -42.92 33.43 29.22
C ALA A 153 -42.73 32.60 27.95
N GLY A 154 -41.87 31.58 28.02
CA GLY A 154 -41.48 30.79 26.86
C GLY A 154 -42.66 30.04 26.24
N GLY A 155 -42.59 29.82 24.93
CA GLY A 155 -43.50 28.91 24.24
C GLY A 155 -43.24 27.46 24.62
N GLY A 156 -44.27 26.61 24.58
CA GLY A 156 -44.14 25.17 24.81
C GLY A 156 -43.49 24.48 23.62
N ASN A 157 -42.89 23.31 23.83
CA ASN A 157 -42.28 22.53 22.75
C ASN A 157 -43.37 21.88 21.88
N GLY A 158 -43.10 21.62 20.61
CA GLY A 158 -43.98 20.78 19.79
C GLY A 158 -44.01 19.36 20.35
N VAL A 159 -42.86 18.71 20.37
CA VAL A 159 -42.66 17.41 21.01
C VAL A 159 -41.51 17.48 22.01
N SER A 160 -41.72 16.91 23.20
CA SER A 160 -40.72 16.76 24.25
C SER A 160 -40.59 15.28 24.62
N LEU A 161 -39.43 14.67 24.34
CA LEU A 161 -39.18 13.24 24.57
C LEU A 161 -38.18 13.03 25.71
N GLY A 162 -38.52 12.11 26.62
CA GLY A 162 -37.59 11.52 27.59
C GLY A 162 -36.58 10.55 26.96
N THR A 163 -35.98 9.69 27.78
CA THR A 163 -34.86 8.82 27.37
C THR A 163 -35.31 7.54 26.66
N GLY A 164 -34.56 7.04 25.67
CA GLY A 164 -34.80 5.71 25.08
C GLY A 164 -36.05 5.59 24.19
N LEU A 165 -36.46 6.66 23.50
CA LEU A 165 -37.69 6.74 22.70
C LEU A 165 -37.43 6.72 21.19
N THR A 166 -38.48 6.50 20.39
CA THR A 166 -38.42 6.64 18.92
C THR A 166 -39.49 7.62 18.43
N LEU A 167 -39.13 8.49 17.48
CA LEU A 167 -40.05 9.39 16.78
C LEU A 167 -39.95 9.20 15.27
N THR A 168 -41.08 8.97 14.61
CA THR A 168 -41.20 9.04 13.15
C THR A 168 -42.14 10.18 12.79
N ASN A 169 -41.61 11.29 12.28
CA ASN A 169 -42.41 12.43 11.85
C ASN A 169 -42.68 12.39 10.34
N ASN A 170 -43.90 12.08 9.95
CA ASN A 170 -44.43 12.19 8.58
C ASN A 170 -45.32 13.45 8.39
N GLY A 171 -45.59 14.20 9.45
CA GLY A 171 -46.46 15.38 9.47
C GLY A 171 -45.72 16.68 9.80
N THR A 172 -46.39 17.62 10.49
CA THR A 172 -45.77 18.89 10.90
C THR A 172 -45.65 18.96 12.42
N ILE A 173 -44.47 19.32 12.91
CA ILE A 173 -44.24 19.64 14.33
C ILE A 173 -43.79 21.09 14.43
N THR A 174 -44.35 21.87 15.34
CA THR A 174 -44.02 23.30 15.53
C THR A 174 -43.97 23.68 16.99
N GLY A 175 -42.89 24.33 17.42
CA GLY A 175 -42.79 24.92 18.75
C GLY A 175 -43.76 26.08 18.94
N GLY A 176 -44.20 26.31 20.18
CA GLY A 176 -45.09 27.41 20.52
C GLY A 176 -44.36 28.76 20.48
N THR A 177 -45.09 29.83 20.19
CA THR A 177 -44.50 31.19 20.20
C THR A 177 -44.20 31.64 21.63
N GLY A 178 -43.11 32.38 21.82
CA GLY A 178 -42.84 33.07 23.07
C GLY A 178 -43.90 34.11 23.39
N GLY A 179 -44.14 34.35 24.68
CA GLY A 179 -45.02 35.41 25.14
C GLY A 179 -44.37 36.78 25.00
N ASP A 180 -45.16 37.77 24.59
CA ASP A 180 -44.72 39.16 24.51
C ASP A 180 -44.39 39.76 25.89
N GLY A 181 -43.41 40.66 25.91
CA GLY A 181 -43.12 41.50 27.07
C GLY A 181 -44.27 42.46 27.39
N GLY A 182 -44.36 42.88 28.66
CA GLY A 182 -45.38 43.83 29.10
C GLY A 182 -45.17 45.26 28.57
N LEU A 183 -46.24 46.06 28.57
CA LEU A 183 -46.25 47.46 28.12
C LEU A 183 -45.92 48.42 29.28
N THR A 184 -45.02 49.39 29.06
CA THR A 184 -44.67 50.47 30.00
C THR A 184 -45.35 51.81 29.67
N GLY A 185 -45.70 52.58 30.71
CA GLY A 185 -46.11 53.98 30.60
C GLY A 185 -44.90 54.93 30.67
N LEU A 186 -44.94 56.05 29.94
CA LEU A 186 -43.82 56.99 29.76
C LEU A 186 -43.15 57.45 31.08
N ALA A 187 -41.94 56.95 31.39
CA ALA A 187 -40.84 57.69 32.03
C ALA A 187 -39.61 56.79 32.35
N SER A 188 -38.48 57.08 31.69
CA SER A 188 -37.07 57.04 32.14
C SER A 188 -36.48 55.96 33.07
N TYR A 189 -37.16 54.85 33.39
CA TYR A 189 -36.61 53.84 34.29
C TYR A 189 -35.76 52.78 33.55
N GLN A 190 -34.46 52.71 33.92
CA GLN A 190 -33.48 51.70 33.49
C GLN A 190 -33.57 50.45 34.40
N GLY A 191 -34.69 49.71 34.31
CA GLY A 191 -34.95 48.49 35.10
C GLY A 191 -34.61 47.18 34.37
N PRO A 192 -34.56 46.04 35.08
CA PRO A 192 -34.21 44.74 34.50
C PRO A 192 -35.16 44.35 33.34
N ASN A 193 -34.55 43.81 32.28
CA ASN A 193 -35.07 43.67 30.91
C ASN A 193 -36.52 43.17 30.78
N MET A 194 -37.33 44.00 30.11
CA MET A 194 -38.75 43.77 29.77
C MET A 194 -38.89 42.97 28.46
N SER A 195 -38.09 41.91 28.31
CA SER A 195 -37.93 41.20 27.04
C SER A 195 -39.11 40.29 26.71
N GLY A 196 -39.40 40.17 25.42
CA GLY A 196 -40.17 39.05 24.89
C GLY A 196 -39.46 37.73 25.19
N ALA A 197 -40.25 36.68 25.37
CA ALA A 197 -39.72 35.36 25.71
C ALA A 197 -39.31 34.54 24.48
N LYS A 198 -38.50 33.50 24.72
CA LYS A 198 -38.09 32.60 23.64
C LYS A 198 -39.25 31.74 23.14
N GLY A 199 -39.23 31.42 21.85
CA GLY A 199 -40.08 30.37 21.28
C GLY A 199 -39.71 28.99 21.81
N GLY A 200 -40.68 28.07 21.81
CA GLY A 200 -40.46 26.67 22.18
C GLY A 200 -39.73 25.88 21.10
N TYR A 201 -39.14 24.74 21.46
CA TYR A 201 -38.50 23.87 20.48
C TYR A 201 -39.54 23.23 19.57
N GLY A 202 -39.20 22.95 18.31
CA GLY A 202 -40.02 22.06 17.48
C GLY A 202 -40.04 20.68 18.11
N VAL A 203 -38.86 20.08 18.24
CA VAL A 203 -38.64 18.83 18.95
C VAL A 203 -37.51 19.03 19.98
N SER A 204 -37.77 18.70 21.24
CA SER A 204 -36.79 18.63 22.31
C SER A 204 -36.65 17.18 22.77
N LEU A 205 -35.42 16.68 22.81
CA LEU A 205 -35.12 15.27 22.99
C LEU A 205 -34.13 15.04 24.15
N GLY A 206 -34.42 14.06 24.99
CA GLY A 206 -33.50 13.52 26.00
C GLY A 206 -32.58 12.41 25.45
N ASN A 207 -31.84 11.78 26.36
CA ASN A 207 -30.78 10.81 26.03
C ASN A 207 -31.28 9.53 25.33
N ASN A 208 -30.55 9.10 24.30
CA ASN A 208 -30.74 7.86 23.52
C ASN A 208 -32.08 7.77 22.78
N VAL A 209 -32.48 8.81 22.05
CA VAL A 209 -33.71 8.79 21.23
C VAL A 209 -33.39 8.55 19.74
N ASN A 210 -34.20 7.74 19.05
CA ASN A 210 -34.10 7.56 17.60
C ASN A 210 -35.15 8.39 16.88
N VAL A 211 -34.75 9.27 15.97
CA VAL A 211 -35.68 10.13 15.24
C VAL A 211 -35.51 10.01 13.73
N THR A 212 -36.62 9.81 13.03
CA THR A 212 -36.71 9.93 11.59
C THR A 212 -37.69 11.05 11.25
N ASN A 213 -37.17 12.14 10.69
CA ASN A 213 -38.00 13.24 10.20
C ASN A 213 -38.21 13.11 8.69
N ASN A 214 -39.40 12.73 8.25
CA ASN A 214 -39.78 12.65 6.84
C ASN A 214 -40.53 13.89 6.34
N ASN A 215 -40.78 14.87 7.20
CA ASN A 215 -41.54 16.07 6.85
C ASN A 215 -41.08 17.27 7.70
N THR A 216 -41.99 18.14 8.17
CA THR A 216 -41.62 19.49 8.62
C THR A 216 -41.48 19.58 10.13
N ILE A 217 -40.36 20.17 10.60
CA ILE A 217 -40.16 20.55 12.00
C ILE A 217 -39.76 22.03 12.07
N ASN A 218 -40.50 22.82 12.85
CA ASN A 218 -40.23 24.24 13.05
C ASN A 218 -40.05 24.59 14.53
N GLY A 219 -39.07 25.42 14.84
CA GLY A 219 -38.99 26.10 16.12
C GLY A 219 -40.09 27.17 16.24
N GLY A 220 -40.51 27.47 17.47
CA GLY A 220 -41.49 28.51 17.74
C GLY A 220 -40.90 29.91 17.56
N MET A 221 -41.70 30.89 17.16
CA MET A 221 -41.23 32.28 17.07
C MET A 221 -40.99 32.88 18.46
N GLY A 222 -40.09 33.85 18.56
CA GLY A 222 -39.95 34.66 19.78
C GLY A 222 -41.19 35.51 20.09
N GLY A 223 -41.28 36.00 21.33
CA GLY A 223 -42.28 36.99 21.74
C GLY A 223 -41.81 38.42 21.47
N THR A 224 -42.73 39.31 21.12
CA THR A 224 -42.42 40.72 20.82
C THR A 224 -42.26 41.54 22.11
N THR A 225 -41.39 42.54 22.11
CA THR A 225 -41.33 43.51 23.21
C THR A 225 -42.18 44.73 22.90
N ARG A 226 -43.22 44.98 23.72
CA ARG A 226 -44.18 46.08 23.50
C ARG A 226 -43.84 47.37 24.25
N SER A 227 -42.67 47.45 24.88
CA SER A 227 -42.19 48.66 25.58
C SER A 227 -41.94 49.82 24.60
N LEU A 228 -42.26 51.06 24.99
CA LEU A 228 -42.01 52.26 24.16
C LEU A 228 -40.54 52.70 24.16
N LEU A 229 -39.74 52.29 25.15
CA LEU A 229 -38.35 52.69 25.32
C LEU A 229 -37.42 51.48 25.16
N THR A 230 -37.22 50.67 26.22
CA THR A 230 -36.19 49.62 26.30
C THR A 230 -36.75 48.19 26.29
N GLY A 231 -35.95 47.23 25.81
CA GLY A 231 -36.21 45.79 25.92
C GLY A 231 -36.03 45.03 24.60
N ASP A 232 -35.28 43.94 24.64
CA ASP A 232 -34.95 43.12 23.47
C ASP A 232 -36.10 42.18 23.11
N GLY A 233 -36.24 41.89 21.82
CA GLY A 233 -37.20 40.90 21.34
C GLY A 233 -36.83 39.48 21.78
N GLY A 234 -37.84 38.62 21.92
CA GLY A 234 -37.63 37.22 22.24
C GLY A 234 -36.92 36.47 21.12
N GLY A 235 -36.01 35.58 21.48
CA GLY A 235 -35.35 34.71 20.51
C GLY A 235 -36.27 33.62 19.96
N GLY A 236 -36.04 33.18 18.74
CA GLY A 236 -36.71 32.00 18.18
C GLY A 236 -36.33 30.72 18.92
N GLY A 237 -37.26 29.77 18.97
CA GLY A 237 -37.01 28.42 19.48
C GLY A 237 -36.21 27.59 18.47
N THR A 238 -35.43 26.63 18.95
CA THR A 238 -34.67 25.73 18.08
C THR A 238 -35.60 24.74 17.37
N GLY A 239 -35.33 24.41 16.10
CA GLY A 239 -36.10 23.41 15.36
C GLY A 239 -36.03 22.05 16.06
N VAL A 240 -34.82 21.49 16.19
CA VAL A 240 -34.56 20.24 16.92
C VAL A 240 -33.42 20.44 17.92
N GLY A 241 -33.67 20.18 19.21
CA GLY A 241 -32.64 20.12 20.24
C GLY A 241 -32.51 18.70 20.77
N PHE A 242 -31.30 18.15 20.76
CA PHE A 242 -31.08 16.74 21.07
C PHE A 242 -29.77 16.42 21.78
N VAL A 243 -29.86 15.50 22.74
CA VAL A 243 -28.75 14.87 23.43
C VAL A 243 -28.82 13.36 23.19
N GLY A 244 -27.89 12.78 22.43
CA GLY A 244 -27.66 11.33 22.34
C GLY A 244 -28.73 10.44 21.65
N GLY A 245 -28.36 9.55 20.72
CA GLY A 245 -29.20 8.61 19.96
C GLY A 245 -29.00 8.81 18.45
N SER A 246 -29.87 8.31 17.57
CA SER A 246 -29.71 8.48 16.11
C SER A 246 -30.76 9.41 15.51
N PHE A 247 -30.36 10.33 14.63
CA PHE A 247 -31.29 11.22 13.92
C PHE A 247 -31.09 11.12 12.41
N THR A 248 -32.18 10.94 11.66
CA THR A 248 -32.19 10.98 10.19
C THR A 248 -33.19 12.03 9.72
N ASN A 249 -32.70 13.04 8.99
CA ASN A 249 -33.53 14.08 8.39
C ASN A 249 -33.78 13.81 6.90
N ASN A 250 -35.04 13.63 6.51
CA ASN A 250 -35.50 13.54 5.13
C ASN A 250 -36.48 14.68 4.78
N GLY A 251 -36.77 15.61 5.69
CA GLY A 251 -37.68 16.75 5.49
C GLY A 251 -37.11 18.08 5.97
N PRO A 252 -37.81 19.21 5.80
CA PRO A 252 -37.31 20.51 6.21
C PRO A 252 -37.33 20.70 7.74
N ILE A 253 -36.22 21.21 8.28
CA ILE A 253 -36.11 21.68 9.67
C ILE A 253 -35.78 23.18 9.64
N THR A 254 -36.50 23.99 10.41
CA THR A 254 -36.25 25.43 10.49
C THR A 254 -36.30 25.92 11.93
N GLY A 255 -35.29 26.68 12.35
CA GLY A 255 -35.32 27.41 13.62
C GLY A 255 -36.39 28.49 13.62
N GLY A 256 -36.97 28.78 14.77
CA GLY A 256 -37.98 29.83 14.90
C GLY A 256 -37.40 31.21 14.61
N ALA A 257 -38.19 32.10 14.04
CA ALA A 257 -37.78 33.49 13.89
C ALA A 257 -37.70 34.19 15.25
N GLY A 258 -36.75 35.11 15.40
CA GLY A 258 -36.78 36.08 16.49
C GLY A 258 -37.97 37.03 16.35
N ALA A 259 -38.28 37.76 17.40
CA ALA A 259 -39.33 38.78 17.39
C ALA A 259 -38.78 40.20 17.60
N ALA A 260 -39.56 41.21 17.25
CA ALA A 260 -39.12 42.61 17.33
C ALA A 260 -38.89 43.07 18.77
N GLY A 261 -37.83 43.86 18.97
CA GLY A 261 -37.57 44.60 20.21
C GLY A 261 -38.33 45.93 20.28
N SER A 262 -38.15 46.67 21.37
CA SER A 262 -38.67 48.04 21.53
C SER A 262 -37.93 49.06 20.65
N ALA A 263 -38.31 50.34 20.75
CA ALA A 263 -37.67 51.43 19.99
C ALA A 263 -36.15 51.56 20.24
N SER A 264 -35.64 51.18 21.41
CA SER A 264 -34.21 51.16 21.72
C SER A 264 -33.64 49.76 22.01
N GLY A 265 -34.41 48.70 21.75
CA GLY A 265 -34.02 47.31 22.03
C GLY A 265 -33.50 46.58 20.79
N HIS A 266 -32.78 45.48 21.02
CA HIS A 266 -32.32 44.62 19.93
C HIS A 266 -33.46 43.75 19.41
N GLY A 267 -33.41 43.41 18.13
CA GLY A 267 -34.23 42.33 17.59
C GLY A 267 -33.88 41.02 18.26
N GLY A 268 -34.87 40.17 18.51
CA GLY A 268 -34.64 38.81 18.99
C GLY A 268 -33.83 38.01 17.96
N SER A 269 -32.92 37.17 18.43
CA SER A 269 -32.16 36.28 17.55
C SER A 269 -33.03 35.17 16.98
N GLY A 270 -32.68 34.68 15.80
CA GLY A 270 -33.25 33.45 15.26
C GLY A 270 -32.85 32.23 16.09
N GLY A 271 -33.76 31.27 16.20
CA GLY A 271 -33.47 29.97 16.82
C GLY A 271 -32.59 29.11 15.92
N TRP A 272 -31.85 28.16 16.49
CA TRP A 272 -31.05 27.23 15.70
C TRP A 272 -31.94 26.30 14.87
N GLY A 273 -31.48 25.87 13.70
CA GLY A 273 -32.16 24.80 12.97
C GLY A 273 -32.09 23.51 13.76
N MET A 274 -30.88 23.11 14.14
CA MET A 274 -30.65 21.94 14.98
C MET A 274 -29.47 22.12 15.93
N TYR A 275 -29.59 21.55 17.12
CA TYR A 275 -28.55 21.48 18.15
C TYR A 275 -28.35 20.04 18.61
N ILE A 276 -27.11 19.55 18.54
CA ILE A 276 -26.76 18.13 18.73
C ILE A 276 -25.64 18.01 19.75
N THR A 277 -25.84 17.14 20.74
CA THR A 277 -24.79 16.72 21.67
C THR A 277 -24.73 15.20 21.82
N GLY A 278 -23.53 14.63 21.94
CA GLY A 278 -23.29 13.26 22.39
C GLY A 278 -23.73 12.10 21.49
N ASN A 279 -23.98 12.25 20.18
CA ASN A 279 -24.13 11.16 19.17
C ASN A 279 -24.23 11.68 17.72
N GLY A 280 -24.42 10.79 16.72
CA GLY A 280 -24.46 11.15 15.30
C GLY A 280 -25.84 11.41 14.67
N ALA A 281 -25.87 12.24 13.62
CA ALA A 281 -27.08 12.54 12.85
C ALA A 281 -26.79 12.66 11.35
N VAL A 282 -27.78 12.32 10.52
CA VAL A 282 -27.71 12.34 9.05
C VAL A 282 -28.75 13.31 8.51
N ASN A 283 -28.36 14.18 7.59
CA ASN A 283 -29.23 15.11 6.90
C ASN A 283 -29.29 14.88 5.39
N ASN A 284 -30.45 14.48 4.89
CA ASN A 284 -30.76 14.29 3.47
C ASN A 284 -31.62 15.42 2.88
N HIS A 285 -31.99 16.43 3.67
CA HIS A 285 -32.81 17.56 3.21
C HIS A 285 -32.27 18.87 3.79
N THR A 286 -33.14 19.79 4.19
CA THR A 286 -32.76 21.18 4.46
C THR A 286 -32.90 21.46 5.94
N ILE A 287 -31.83 21.97 6.53
CA ILE A 287 -31.84 22.52 7.89
C ILE A 287 -31.50 24.00 7.78
N ARG A 288 -32.37 24.86 8.32
CA ARG A 288 -32.15 26.30 8.33
C ARG A 288 -32.22 26.87 9.73
N GLY A 289 -31.30 27.78 10.04
CA GLY A 289 -31.43 28.65 11.18
C GLY A 289 -32.63 29.61 11.01
N GLY A 290 -33.20 30.01 12.12
CA GLY A 290 -34.27 31.00 12.15
C GLY A 290 -33.77 32.38 11.79
N GLN A 291 -34.65 33.22 11.25
CA GLN A 291 -34.30 34.60 10.92
C GLN A 291 -34.21 35.45 12.18
N GLY A 292 -33.23 36.34 12.24
CA GLY A 292 -33.18 37.40 13.23
C GLY A 292 -34.27 38.43 12.96
N ALA A 293 -34.82 39.02 14.03
CA ALA A 293 -35.90 39.99 13.90
C ALA A 293 -35.39 41.37 13.47
N ALA A 294 -36.15 42.05 12.63
CA ALA A 294 -35.95 43.47 12.40
C ALA A 294 -36.28 44.27 13.67
N SER A 295 -35.51 45.32 13.95
CA SER A 295 -35.77 46.24 15.06
C SER A 295 -35.50 47.70 14.67
N ALA A 296 -35.88 48.62 15.55
CA ALA A 296 -35.73 50.05 15.32
C ALA A 296 -34.26 50.52 15.31
N LEU A 297 -33.38 49.87 16.08
CA LEU A 297 -31.96 50.22 16.14
C LEU A 297 -31.08 49.07 15.64
N TRP A 298 -31.01 47.98 16.41
CA TRP A 298 -30.10 46.85 16.20
C TRP A 298 -30.85 45.60 15.75
N GLY A 299 -30.57 45.10 14.55
CA GLY A 299 -31.17 43.86 14.07
C GLY A 299 -30.81 42.66 14.94
N GLY A 300 -31.71 41.68 15.05
CA GLY A 300 -31.41 40.41 15.72
C GLY A 300 -30.51 39.53 14.86
N ASN A 301 -29.63 38.75 15.48
CA ASN A 301 -28.77 37.82 14.74
C ASN A 301 -29.58 36.64 14.18
N GLY A 302 -29.22 36.15 13.00
CA GLY A 302 -29.74 34.89 12.47
C GLY A 302 -29.31 33.70 13.32
N GLY A 303 -30.15 32.68 13.40
CA GLY A 303 -29.80 31.44 14.07
C GLY A 303 -28.83 30.61 13.23
N ASP A 304 -27.94 29.85 13.85
CA ASP A 304 -27.14 28.87 13.14
C ASP A 304 -28.02 27.76 12.52
N GLY A 305 -27.59 27.22 11.38
CA GLY A 305 -28.24 26.07 10.76
C GLY A 305 -28.14 24.84 11.65
N VAL A 306 -26.91 24.40 11.93
CA VAL A 306 -26.62 23.26 12.82
C VAL A 306 -25.53 23.64 13.82
N SER A 307 -25.68 23.23 15.07
CA SER A 307 -24.62 23.25 16.08
C SER A 307 -24.32 21.83 16.57
N ILE A 308 -23.04 21.46 16.56
CA ILE A 308 -22.51 20.10 16.80
C ILE A 308 -21.53 20.16 17.97
N THR A 309 -21.81 19.43 19.06
CA THR A 309 -20.93 19.42 20.24
C THR A 309 -20.68 17.99 20.77
N ASP A 310 -19.76 17.87 21.73
CA ASP A 310 -19.57 16.66 22.58
C ASP A 310 -19.28 15.36 21.80
N GLY A 311 -18.33 15.39 20.86
CA GLY A 311 -17.89 14.21 20.10
C GLY A 311 -18.85 13.77 18.99
N SER A 312 -19.90 14.54 18.72
CA SER A 312 -20.94 14.19 17.75
C SER A 312 -20.41 14.13 16.31
N THR A 313 -20.93 13.21 15.50
CA THR A 313 -20.66 13.14 14.05
C THR A 313 -21.91 13.50 13.26
N PHE A 314 -21.85 14.56 12.48
CA PHE A 314 -22.94 15.00 11.62
C PHE A 314 -22.63 14.72 10.15
N ILE A 315 -23.52 14.03 9.44
CA ILE A 315 -23.36 13.73 8.01
C ILE A 315 -24.40 14.54 7.23
N ASN A 316 -23.93 15.44 6.36
CA ASN A 316 -24.77 16.26 5.50
C ASN A 316 -24.72 15.78 4.04
N HIS A 317 -25.83 15.26 3.54
CA HIS A 317 -26.11 15.04 2.13
C HIS A 317 -26.98 16.15 1.52
N GLY A 318 -27.75 16.87 2.35
CA GLY A 318 -28.67 17.91 1.92
C GLY A 318 -28.10 19.33 2.02
N THR A 319 -28.94 20.27 2.46
CA THR A 319 -28.59 21.69 2.59
C THR A 319 -28.58 22.11 4.06
N ILE A 320 -27.53 22.79 4.50
CA ILE A 320 -27.49 23.53 5.76
C ILE A 320 -27.38 25.02 5.44
N ALA A 321 -28.25 25.83 6.05
CA ALA A 321 -28.23 27.27 5.88
C ALA A 321 -28.29 27.99 7.23
N GLY A 322 -27.43 28.98 7.42
CA GLY A 322 -27.61 29.96 8.49
C GLY A 322 -28.87 30.81 8.26
N GLY A 323 -29.49 31.26 9.35
CA GLY A 323 -30.58 32.21 9.31
C GLY A 323 -30.10 33.61 8.93
N THR A 324 -30.92 34.39 8.25
CA THR A 324 -30.57 35.78 7.91
C THR A 324 -30.61 36.67 9.15
N GLY A 325 -29.69 37.63 9.23
CA GLY A 325 -29.75 38.71 10.21
C GLY A 325 -30.94 39.63 9.98
N GLY A 326 -31.49 40.17 11.06
CA GLY A 326 -32.60 41.12 11.01
C GLY A 326 -32.14 42.52 10.58
N GLU A 327 -33.03 43.30 9.97
CA GLU A 327 -32.75 44.70 9.62
C GLU A 327 -32.63 45.59 10.87
N GLY A 328 -31.59 46.44 10.91
CA GLY A 328 -31.43 47.49 11.91
C GLY A 328 -31.84 48.83 11.32
N ARG A 329 -33.00 49.37 11.74
CA ARG A 329 -33.58 50.56 11.08
C ARG A 329 -32.93 51.90 11.44
N GLY A 330 -32.09 51.91 12.47
CA GLY A 330 -31.46 53.11 13.02
C GLY A 330 -29.94 53.00 13.14
N ASP A 331 -29.41 51.80 13.40
CA ASP A 331 -27.99 51.50 13.52
C ASP A 331 -27.65 50.26 12.65
N SER A 332 -26.91 49.29 13.19
CA SER A 332 -26.42 48.12 12.46
C SER A 332 -27.45 46.98 12.32
N GLY A 333 -27.39 46.30 11.17
CA GLY A 333 -28.11 45.04 10.97
C GLY A 333 -27.55 43.91 11.83
N GLY A 334 -28.39 42.92 12.15
CA GLY A 334 -27.94 41.74 12.89
C GLY A 334 -27.05 40.86 12.03
N ASP A 335 -26.15 40.10 12.65
CA ASP A 335 -25.29 39.17 11.94
C ASP A 335 -26.10 38.01 11.34
N GLY A 336 -25.65 37.49 10.20
CA GLY A 336 -26.14 36.24 9.66
C GLY A 336 -25.71 35.06 10.53
N GLY A 337 -26.61 34.11 10.73
CA GLY A 337 -26.29 32.87 11.42
C GLY A 337 -25.29 32.04 10.62
N ARG A 338 -24.52 31.20 11.29
CA ARG A 338 -23.56 30.32 10.60
C ARG A 338 -24.29 29.15 9.95
N GLY A 339 -23.72 28.58 8.90
CA GLY A 339 -24.23 27.31 8.37
C GLY A 339 -24.11 26.21 9.44
N ALA A 340 -22.88 25.94 9.85
CA ALA A 340 -22.57 25.01 10.94
C ALA A 340 -21.63 25.61 11.99
N TYR A 341 -21.88 25.31 13.26
CA TYR A 341 -20.96 25.57 14.37
C TYR A 341 -20.56 24.28 15.06
N VAL A 342 -19.27 23.98 15.15
CA VAL A 342 -18.77 22.67 15.62
C VAL A 342 -17.79 22.88 16.78
N THR A 343 -17.97 22.14 17.88
CA THR A 343 -17.08 22.19 19.06
C THR A 343 -16.81 20.77 19.59
N GLY A 344 -15.59 20.26 19.38
CA GLY A 344 -15.20 18.90 19.71
C GLY A 344 -15.98 17.84 18.92
N GLY A 345 -16.30 18.09 17.64
CA GLY A 345 -17.14 17.20 16.82
C GLY A 345 -16.64 17.00 15.38
N THR A 346 -17.32 16.14 14.64
CA THR A 346 -17.05 15.85 13.22
C THR A 346 -18.23 16.27 12.35
N LEU A 347 -17.97 17.01 11.28
CA LEU A 347 -18.91 17.34 10.23
C LEU A 347 -18.45 16.70 8.92
N VAL A 348 -19.21 15.73 8.42
CA VAL A 348 -19.04 15.13 7.11
C VAL A 348 -19.99 15.82 6.13
N ASN A 349 -19.49 16.30 5.00
CA ASN A 349 -20.30 16.98 4.00
C ASN A 349 -20.20 16.30 2.63
N SER A 350 -21.32 16.20 1.95
CA SER A 350 -21.45 15.87 0.51
C SER A 350 -22.54 16.71 -0.16
N GLY A 351 -23.19 17.59 0.60
CA GLY A 351 -24.23 18.51 0.13
C GLY A 351 -23.77 19.96 0.20
N THR A 352 -24.72 20.87 0.39
CA THR A 352 -24.48 22.33 0.38
C THR A 352 -24.51 22.92 1.78
N ILE A 353 -23.52 23.76 2.12
CA ILE A 353 -23.50 24.55 3.36
C ILE A 353 -23.24 26.01 3.03
N TYR A 354 -24.03 26.92 3.60
CA TYR A 354 -23.80 28.35 3.49
C TYR A 354 -24.24 29.10 4.75
N GLY A 355 -23.53 30.17 5.07
CA GLY A 355 -23.92 31.08 6.14
C GLY A 355 -25.11 31.95 5.73
N GLY A 356 -25.80 32.50 6.72
CA GLY A 356 -26.87 33.45 6.51
C GLY A 356 -26.34 34.82 6.12
N ASP A 357 -27.13 35.56 5.35
CA ASP A 357 -26.80 36.96 5.03
C ASP A 357 -26.95 37.84 6.27
N GLY A 358 -26.03 38.79 6.43
CA GLY A 358 -26.16 39.85 7.42
C GLY A 358 -27.34 40.77 7.11
N GLY A 359 -27.98 41.26 8.16
CA GLY A 359 -29.09 42.20 8.06
C GLY A 359 -28.62 43.55 7.51
N LYS A 360 -29.53 44.27 6.84
CA LYS A 360 -29.23 45.63 6.36
C LYS A 360 -29.32 46.64 7.50
N GLY A 361 -28.28 47.46 7.67
CA GLY A 361 -28.32 48.67 8.48
C GLY A 361 -28.65 49.89 7.61
N PHE A 362 -29.47 50.81 8.11
CA PHE A 362 -29.81 52.06 7.38
C PHE A 362 -28.67 53.09 7.39
N ASP A 363 -27.74 52.97 8.34
CA ASP A 363 -26.50 53.76 8.44
C ASP A 363 -25.41 53.33 7.45
N GLY A 364 -25.64 52.24 6.70
CA GLY A 364 -24.67 51.62 5.79
C GLY A 364 -23.83 50.51 6.43
N ASN A 365 -23.99 50.24 7.73
CA ASN A 365 -23.34 49.13 8.44
C ASN A 365 -24.21 47.87 8.36
N TYR A 366 -23.91 47.03 7.37
CA TYR A 366 -24.52 45.71 7.25
C TYR A 366 -23.99 44.81 8.36
N GLY A 367 -24.87 43.97 8.91
CA GLY A 367 -24.45 42.86 9.76
C GLY A 367 -23.47 41.98 8.99
N THR A 368 -22.61 41.28 9.71
CA THR A 368 -21.65 40.38 9.06
C THR A 368 -22.40 39.18 8.49
N ASN A 369 -22.01 38.72 7.30
CA ASN A 369 -22.48 37.44 6.81
C ASN A 369 -21.95 36.33 7.71
N GLY A 370 -22.79 35.36 8.02
CA GLY A 370 -22.38 34.19 8.79
C GLY A 370 -21.34 33.39 8.01
N ASP A 371 -20.41 32.78 8.74
CA ASP A 371 -19.51 31.78 8.14
C ASP A 371 -20.32 30.57 7.68
N ALA A 372 -19.86 29.90 6.62
CA ALA A 372 -20.47 28.64 6.22
C ALA A 372 -20.24 27.58 7.31
N ILE A 373 -19.02 27.53 7.83
CA ILE A 373 -18.64 26.64 8.94
C ILE A 373 -17.69 27.38 9.88
N ASN A 374 -17.93 27.27 11.17
CA ASN A 374 -17.08 27.82 12.21
C ASN A 374 -16.79 26.75 13.26
N PHE A 375 -15.52 26.58 13.61
CA PHE A 375 -15.09 25.65 14.65
C PHE A 375 -14.75 26.43 15.92
N GLY A 376 -15.32 26.02 17.04
CA GLY A 376 -14.98 26.54 18.37
C GLY A 376 -13.97 25.65 19.09
N SER A 377 -14.07 25.58 20.41
CA SER A 377 -13.12 24.83 21.24
C SER A 377 -13.19 23.31 21.03
N GLY A 378 -12.11 22.63 21.42
CA GLY A 378 -11.94 21.19 21.23
C GLY A 378 -11.31 20.86 19.88
N THR A 379 -11.02 19.58 19.64
CA THR A 379 -10.51 19.11 18.35
C THR A 379 -11.68 18.79 17.43
N ASN A 380 -11.73 19.46 16.28
CA ASN A 380 -12.81 19.32 15.33
C ASN A 380 -12.33 18.72 14.01
N LYS A 381 -13.27 18.13 13.25
CA LYS A 381 -13.00 17.57 11.93
C LYS A 381 -14.05 17.99 10.92
N LEU A 382 -13.60 18.52 9.78
CA LEU A 382 -14.39 18.65 8.56
C LEU A 382 -13.97 17.54 7.60
N GLU A 383 -14.87 16.65 7.23
CA GLU A 383 -14.61 15.67 6.17
C GLU A 383 -15.43 16.00 4.92
N LEU A 384 -14.75 16.24 3.81
CA LEU A 384 -15.36 16.49 2.51
C LEU A 384 -15.49 15.17 1.75
N TRP A 385 -16.71 14.87 1.32
CA TRP A 385 -17.02 13.84 0.34
C TRP A 385 -17.35 14.49 -1.01
N SER A 386 -17.23 13.71 -2.09
CA SER A 386 -17.57 14.16 -3.44
C SER A 386 -19.00 14.72 -3.48
N GLY A 387 -19.18 15.88 -4.13
CA GLY A 387 -20.43 16.66 -4.14
C GLY A 387 -20.49 17.81 -3.12
N SER A 388 -19.54 17.88 -2.18
CA SER A 388 -19.44 18.98 -1.22
C SER A 388 -19.42 20.35 -1.90
N THR A 389 -20.35 21.22 -1.49
CA THR A 389 -20.38 22.63 -1.87
C THR A 389 -20.45 23.48 -0.61
N ILE A 390 -19.44 24.30 -0.37
CA ILE A 390 -19.41 25.23 0.75
C ILE A 390 -19.34 26.65 0.19
N ASN A 391 -20.34 27.47 0.48
CA ASN A 391 -20.40 28.85 0.03
C ASN A 391 -20.20 29.78 1.24
N GLY A 392 -19.00 30.33 1.36
CA GLY A 392 -18.57 31.15 2.50
C GLY A 392 -17.33 30.58 3.18
N TYR A 393 -16.86 31.28 4.22
CA TYR A 393 -15.65 30.89 4.95
C TYR A 393 -15.87 29.64 5.81
N VAL A 394 -14.80 28.85 5.92
CA VAL A 394 -14.62 27.77 6.88
C VAL A 394 -13.49 28.20 7.82
N ARG A 395 -13.82 28.49 9.08
CA ARG A 395 -12.87 29.00 10.07
C ARG A 395 -12.61 27.99 11.18
N ALA A 396 -11.41 27.43 11.19
CA ALA A 396 -10.89 26.62 12.28
C ALA A 396 -10.24 27.49 13.37
N THR A 397 -10.18 26.98 14.60
CA THR A 397 -9.52 27.68 15.72
C THR A 397 -8.04 27.31 15.73
N THR A 398 -7.16 28.29 15.57
CA THR A 398 -5.71 28.07 15.62
C THR A 398 -5.29 27.51 16.99
N GLY A 399 -4.46 26.47 16.98
CA GLY A 399 -3.95 25.75 18.14
C GLY A 399 -4.86 24.63 18.66
N ALA A 400 -5.97 24.33 17.97
CA ALA A 400 -6.93 23.30 18.38
C ALA A 400 -6.70 21.91 17.73
N ASN A 401 -5.70 21.78 16.84
CA ASN A 401 -5.47 20.61 15.99
C ASN A 401 -6.69 20.23 15.13
N ASP A 402 -7.43 21.23 14.64
CA ASP A 402 -8.58 21.00 13.77
C ASP A 402 -8.15 20.36 12.44
N THR A 403 -8.95 19.42 11.96
CA THR A 403 -8.63 18.55 10.83
C THR A 403 -9.51 18.83 9.61
N LEU A 404 -8.89 19.04 8.44
CA LEU A 404 -9.54 18.97 7.13
C LEU A 404 -9.26 17.61 6.49
N ALA A 405 -10.30 16.81 6.30
CA ALA A 405 -10.21 15.48 5.70
C ALA A 405 -10.89 15.43 4.33
N LEU A 406 -10.29 14.68 3.41
CA LEU A 406 -10.84 14.33 2.11
C LEU A 406 -11.20 12.85 2.14
N GLY A 407 -12.49 12.53 1.97
CA GLY A 407 -13.05 11.22 2.32
C GLY A 407 -14.00 10.61 1.30
N GLY A 408 -14.78 9.64 1.78
CA GLY A 408 -15.84 8.99 1.02
C GLY A 408 -15.38 7.89 0.05
N THR A 409 -16.33 7.37 -0.71
CA THR A 409 -16.13 6.24 -1.64
C THR A 409 -16.12 6.64 -3.11
N VAL A 410 -16.50 7.89 -3.42
CA VAL A 410 -16.55 8.45 -4.77
C VAL A 410 -15.38 9.42 -4.96
N ASN A 411 -14.75 9.36 -6.13
CA ASN A 411 -13.62 10.23 -6.45
C ASN A 411 -14.01 11.70 -6.40
N GLY A 412 -13.06 12.54 -5.98
CA GLY A 412 -13.24 13.98 -5.83
C GLY A 412 -12.00 14.76 -6.26
N SER A 413 -12.14 16.08 -6.29
CA SER A 413 -11.02 16.99 -6.49
C SER A 413 -11.11 18.13 -5.50
N PHE A 414 -9.96 18.57 -5.01
CA PHE A 414 -9.86 19.68 -4.08
C PHE A 414 -8.84 20.69 -4.62
N TYR A 415 -9.22 21.97 -4.63
CA TYR A 415 -8.36 23.05 -5.09
C TYR A 415 -7.61 23.64 -3.89
N VAL A 416 -6.34 23.26 -3.72
CA VAL A 416 -5.60 23.54 -2.48
C VAL A 416 -5.26 25.02 -2.29
N SER A 417 -5.35 25.83 -3.34
CA SER A 417 -5.21 27.29 -3.22
C SER A 417 -6.33 27.96 -2.41
N GLU A 418 -7.39 27.21 -2.07
CA GLU A 418 -8.42 27.64 -1.12
C GLU A 418 -8.01 27.45 0.35
N ILE A 419 -6.94 26.70 0.64
CA ILE A 419 -6.35 26.62 1.98
C ILE A 419 -5.72 27.98 2.30
N GLY A 420 -5.93 28.45 3.54
CA GLY A 420 -5.56 29.80 3.97
C GLY A 420 -6.54 30.89 3.50
N GLN A 421 -7.35 30.59 2.47
CA GLN A 421 -8.35 31.50 1.91
C GLN A 421 -9.77 31.14 2.37
N GLN A 422 -10.44 30.21 1.70
CA GLN A 422 -11.75 29.73 2.14
C GLN A 422 -11.64 28.84 3.40
N TYR A 423 -10.61 27.97 3.45
CA TYR A 423 -10.38 27.01 4.53
C TYR A 423 -9.23 27.51 5.43
N GLN A 424 -9.58 28.17 6.52
CA GLN A 424 -8.62 28.90 7.35
C GLN A 424 -8.37 28.18 8.67
N GLY A 425 -7.11 28.15 9.12
CA GLY A 425 -6.75 27.75 10.49
C GLY A 425 -6.66 26.24 10.77
N PHE A 426 -6.73 25.39 9.74
CA PHE A 426 -6.56 23.95 9.88
C PHE A 426 -5.08 23.60 10.09
N GLU A 427 -4.82 22.65 10.98
CA GLU A 427 -3.45 22.23 11.36
C GLU A 427 -3.17 20.77 10.97
N ALA A 428 -4.23 19.98 10.75
CA ALA A 428 -4.14 18.60 10.33
C ALA A 428 -4.91 18.37 9.02
N PHE A 429 -4.34 17.56 8.13
CA PHE A 429 -4.94 17.23 6.85
C PHE A 429 -4.97 15.72 6.68
N GLU A 430 -6.10 15.17 6.26
CA GLU A 430 -6.27 13.71 6.16
C GLU A 430 -6.83 13.28 4.81
N LYS A 431 -6.35 12.14 4.31
CA LYS A 431 -7.01 11.40 3.24
C LYS A 431 -7.59 10.10 3.84
N THR A 432 -8.92 10.03 3.87
CA THR A 432 -9.71 8.90 4.40
C THR A 432 -10.58 8.30 3.29
N GLY A 433 -11.26 7.19 3.57
CA GLY A 433 -12.14 6.51 2.62
C GLY A 433 -11.40 5.89 1.42
N SER A 434 -12.12 5.08 0.65
CA SER A 434 -11.54 4.29 -0.45
C SER A 434 -11.34 5.06 -1.76
N SER A 435 -11.80 6.31 -1.85
CA SER A 435 -11.79 7.11 -3.08
C SER A 435 -10.40 7.63 -3.46
N THR A 436 -10.28 8.09 -4.71
CA THR A 436 -9.19 8.97 -5.16
C THR A 436 -9.60 10.42 -5.03
N TRP A 437 -8.78 11.22 -4.35
CA TRP A 437 -8.89 12.68 -4.33
C TRP A 437 -7.72 13.31 -5.07
N THR A 438 -8.02 14.07 -6.12
CA THR A 438 -7.00 14.83 -6.88
C THR A 438 -6.83 16.22 -6.28
N LEU A 439 -5.63 16.53 -5.79
CA LEU A 439 -5.29 17.88 -5.38
C LEU A 439 -4.86 18.68 -6.61
N THR A 440 -5.41 19.88 -6.74
CA THR A 440 -5.15 20.80 -7.85
C THR A 440 -4.79 22.17 -7.30
N GLY A 441 -4.05 22.97 -8.08
CA GLY A 441 -3.50 24.23 -7.59
C GLY A 441 -2.26 24.04 -6.70
N THR A 442 -1.86 25.11 -6.03
CA THR A 442 -0.69 25.17 -5.14
C THR A 442 -1.05 25.95 -3.87
N THR A 443 -0.37 25.66 -2.77
CA THR A 443 -0.44 26.48 -1.54
C THR A 443 0.91 26.50 -0.84
N ASP A 444 1.22 27.64 -0.22
CA ASP A 444 2.41 27.84 0.63
C ASP A 444 2.08 27.59 2.12
N ASP A 445 0.86 27.18 2.44
CA ASP A 445 0.49 26.78 3.80
C ASP A 445 1.09 25.42 4.15
N VAL A 446 1.44 25.24 5.42
CA VAL A 446 1.94 23.97 5.95
C VAL A 446 0.77 22.98 6.06
N THR A 447 0.69 22.01 5.16
CA THR A 447 -0.40 21.01 5.14
C THR A 447 0.13 19.59 5.39
N PRO A 448 0.33 19.18 6.66
CA PRO A 448 0.83 17.84 6.97
C PRO A 448 -0.25 16.77 6.70
N TRP A 449 -0.17 16.12 5.53
CA TRP A 449 -1.16 15.14 5.10
C TRP A 449 -0.93 13.76 5.74
N THR A 450 -1.98 13.20 6.35
CA THR A 450 -2.04 11.81 6.79
C THR A 450 -2.94 10.99 5.84
N ILE A 451 -2.34 10.10 5.07
CA ILE A 451 -3.00 9.27 4.05
C ILE A 451 -3.31 7.89 4.65
N GLN A 452 -4.53 7.73 5.15
CA GLN A 452 -4.98 6.53 5.86
C GLN A 452 -5.55 5.49 4.89
N GLN A 453 -6.34 5.92 3.90
CA GLN A 453 -7.02 5.03 2.96
C GLN A 453 -7.19 5.67 1.57
N GLY A 454 -7.37 4.85 0.54
CA GLY A 454 -7.57 5.31 -0.83
C GLY A 454 -6.34 6.04 -1.39
N THR A 455 -6.57 6.96 -2.34
CA THR A 455 -5.48 7.61 -3.09
C THR A 455 -5.55 9.13 -2.99
N LEU A 456 -4.44 9.76 -2.61
CA LEU A 456 -4.21 11.19 -2.78
C LEU A 456 -3.39 11.38 -4.06
N SER A 457 -3.97 12.01 -5.09
CA SER A 457 -3.38 12.15 -6.42
C SER A 457 -2.92 13.58 -6.65
N VAL A 458 -1.68 13.76 -7.10
CA VAL A 458 -1.04 15.08 -7.29
C VAL A 458 -0.22 15.13 -8.58
N SER A 459 -0.12 16.31 -9.19
CA SER A 459 0.71 16.53 -10.39
C SER A 459 1.98 17.35 -10.12
N ARG A 460 2.21 17.77 -8.87
CA ARG A 460 3.33 18.63 -8.43
C ARG A 460 3.44 18.57 -6.90
N ASP A 461 4.63 18.81 -6.36
CA ASP A 461 4.87 18.76 -4.90
C ASP A 461 4.14 19.89 -4.15
N ASP A 462 4.05 21.09 -4.74
CA ASP A 462 3.38 22.26 -4.12
C ASP A 462 1.86 22.08 -3.95
N SER A 463 1.26 21.05 -4.57
CA SER A 463 -0.13 20.68 -4.29
C SER A 463 -0.29 20.03 -2.91
N LEU A 464 0.81 19.60 -2.28
CA LEU A 464 0.86 19.06 -0.92
C LEU A 464 1.21 20.13 0.13
N GLY A 465 1.26 21.40 -0.25
CA GLY A 465 1.53 22.55 0.63
C GLY A 465 3.00 22.95 0.74
N ASP A 466 3.38 23.67 1.78
CA ASP A 466 4.79 23.97 2.09
C ASP A 466 5.57 22.69 2.41
N VAL A 467 6.84 22.61 1.99
CA VAL A 467 7.70 21.42 2.12
C VAL A 467 7.95 20.99 3.59
N SER A 468 7.79 21.90 4.56
CA SER A 468 7.85 21.56 5.99
C SER A 468 6.64 20.75 6.47
N GLY A 469 5.55 20.75 5.70
CA GLY A 469 4.42 19.85 5.88
C GLY A 469 4.80 18.42 5.47
N GLY A 470 5.13 17.59 6.46
CA GLY A 470 5.45 16.18 6.22
C GLY A 470 4.28 15.37 5.67
N LEU A 471 4.57 14.15 5.20
CA LEU A 471 3.55 13.17 4.80
C LEU A 471 3.57 11.99 5.76
N THR A 472 2.39 11.56 6.21
CA THR A 472 2.23 10.34 6.99
C THR A 472 1.35 9.36 6.22
N PHE A 473 1.81 8.13 6.03
CA PHE A 473 1.00 7.05 5.48
C PHE A 473 0.57 6.11 6.60
N ASP A 474 -0.71 5.71 6.61
CA ASP A 474 -1.23 4.66 7.48
C ASP A 474 -2.14 3.71 6.68
N GLY A 475 -1.61 3.22 5.55
CA GLY A 475 -2.29 2.31 4.63
C GLY A 475 -2.73 2.92 3.29
N GLY A 476 -2.65 4.24 3.14
CA GLY A 476 -3.06 4.95 1.93
C GLY A 476 -2.04 4.94 0.78
N THR A 477 -2.44 5.56 -0.34
CA THR A 477 -1.62 5.71 -1.56
C THR A 477 -1.40 7.19 -1.90
N LEU A 478 -0.16 7.55 -2.23
CA LEU A 478 0.18 8.80 -2.93
C LEU A 478 0.39 8.45 -4.41
N GLU A 479 -0.35 9.10 -5.29
CA GLU A 479 -0.16 8.98 -6.74
C GLU A 479 0.42 10.27 -7.29
N ASN A 480 1.54 10.19 -8.03
CA ASN A 480 2.04 11.31 -8.80
C ASN A 480 1.79 11.10 -10.30
N THR A 481 1.03 12.00 -10.91
CA THR A 481 0.65 11.93 -12.33
C THR A 481 1.63 12.65 -13.26
N SER A 482 2.55 13.42 -12.69
CA SER A 482 3.65 14.12 -13.38
C SER A 482 4.94 13.97 -12.58
N ALA A 483 6.08 14.18 -13.25
CA ALA A 483 7.37 14.05 -12.59
C ALA A 483 7.70 15.25 -11.70
N PHE A 484 8.15 14.99 -10.47
CA PHE A 484 8.67 16.00 -9.55
C PHE A 484 9.56 15.38 -8.46
N THR A 485 10.21 16.24 -7.68
CA THR A 485 11.00 15.86 -6.49
C THR A 485 10.29 16.36 -5.24
N THR A 486 10.28 15.55 -4.18
CA THR A 486 9.79 15.95 -2.86
C THR A 486 10.89 15.78 -1.81
N ALA A 487 11.15 16.83 -1.04
CA ALA A 487 12.11 16.83 0.07
C ALA A 487 11.44 16.66 1.43
N ARG A 488 10.12 16.43 1.45
CA ARG A 488 9.31 16.27 2.66
C ARG A 488 9.80 15.09 3.50
N THR A 489 9.71 15.23 4.81
CA THR A 489 9.80 14.07 5.71
C THR A 489 8.58 13.18 5.50
N ILE A 490 8.81 11.86 5.40
CA ILE A 490 7.74 10.90 5.18
C ILE A 490 7.76 9.88 6.32
N THR A 491 6.59 9.60 6.89
CA THR A 491 6.42 8.60 7.95
C THR A 491 5.48 7.50 7.46
N LEU A 492 5.91 6.24 7.53
CA LEU A 492 5.12 5.05 7.28
C LEU A 492 4.69 4.47 8.62
N SER A 493 3.46 4.76 9.05
CA SER A 493 2.83 4.18 10.24
C SER A 493 2.61 2.68 10.06
N SER A 494 2.02 2.01 11.05
CA SER A 494 1.83 0.54 11.02
C SER A 494 1.07 0.03 9.79
N GLY A 495 0.19 0.83 9.18
CA GLY A 495 -0.48 0.48 7.93
C GLY A 495 0.42 0.47 6.68
N GLY A 496 1.65 0.98 6.77
CA GLY A 496 2.53 1.15 5.60
C GLY A 496 2.08 2.29 4.67
N GLY A 497 2.71 2.39 3.51
CA GLY A 497 2.34 3.40 2.50
C GLY A 497 2.66 2.95 1.09
N THR A 498 1.81 3.39 0.16
CA THR A 498 1.96 3.06 -1.27
C THR A 498 2.31 4.30 -2.08
N PHE A 499 3.38 4.21 -2.87
CA PHE A 499 3.75 5.18 -3.89
C PHE A 499 3.33 4.63 -5.25
N ASN A 500 2.33 5.26 -5.86
CA ASN A 500 1.88 4.97 -7.21
C ASN A 500 2.49 5.97 -8.21
N THR A 501 3.60 5.58 -8.83
CA THR A 501 4.31 6.44 -9.77
C THR A 501 3.76 6.26 -11.18
N ALA A 502 2.74 7.03 -11.55
CA ALA A 502 2.29 7.12 -12.94
C ALA A 502 3.32 7.90 -13.81
N ALA A 503 4.10 8.77 -13.18
CA ALA A 503 5.32 9.39 -13.71
C ALA A 503 6.48 9.27 -12.69
N ASP A 504 7.70 9.62 -13.07
CA ASP A 504 8.87 9.48 -12.18
C ASP A 504 8.77 10.38 -10.93
N LEU A 505 9.11 9.86 -9.76
CA LEU A 505 9.11 10.59 -8.49
C LEU A 505 10.48 10.46 -7.83
N THR A 506 11.08 11.57 -7.43
CA THR A 506 12.25 11.54 -6.54
C THR A 506 11.83 11.92 -5.13
N ALA A 507 11.98 11.01 -4.17
CA ALA A 507 11.80 11.29 -2.75
C ALA A 507 13.18 11.46 -2.09
N SER A 508 13.56 12.71 -1.83
CA SER A 508 14.86 13.05 -1.26
C SER A 508 14.84 13.25 0.25
N GLY A 509 13.67 13.46 0.84
CA GLY A 509 13.51 13.49 2.29
C GLY A 509 13.62 12.09 2.92
N VAL A 510 13.91 12.05 4.23
CA VAL A 510 14.00 10.80 4.99
C VAL A 510 12.60 10.19 5.14
N ILE A 511 12.49 8.90 4.81
CA ILE A 511 11.34 8.05 5.06
C ILE A 511 11.58 7.23 6.33
N SER A 512 10.65 7.26 7.28
CA SER A 512 10.78 6.64 8.61
C SER A 512 9.52 5.86 9.01
N GLY A 513 9.52 5.20 10.17
CA GLY A 513 8.33 4.54 10.76
C GLY A 513 8.28 3.01 10.62
N PRO A 514 7.36 2.33 11.32
CA PRO A 514 7.32 0.86 11.36
C PRO A 514 6.73 0.20 10.09
N GLY A 515 6.06 0.96 9.23
CA GLY A 515 5.36 0.44 8.06
C GLY A 515 6.26 0.05 6.89
N ALA A 516 5.70 -0.74 5.97
CA ALA A 516 6.36 -1.09 4.71
C ALA A 516 6.14 0.00 3.64
N LEU A 517 7.14 0.20 2.78
CA LEU A 517 7.03 1.00 1.57
C LEU A 517 6.60 0.09 0.41
N THR A 518 5.50 0.44 -0.27
CA THR A 518 5.04 -0.27 -1.47
C THR A 518 5.18 0.62 -2.69
N LYS A 519 5.88 0.13 -3.72
CA LYS A 519 6.07 0.81 -5.00
C LYS A 519 5.21 0.14 -6.08
N ILE A 520 4.26 0.90 -6.62
CA ILE A 520 3.43 0.53 -7.77
C ILE A 520 3.58 1.57 -8.90
N GLY A 521 2.85 1.39 -10.00
CA GLY A 521 2.91 2.28 -11.16
C GLY A 521 4.15 2.08 -12.03
N ALA A 522 4.06 2.51 -13.30
CA ALA A 522 5.07 2.23 -14.32
C ALA A 522 6.35 3.08 -14.21
N GLY A 523 6.26 4.27 -13.59
CA GLY A 523 7.38 5.19 -13.42
C GLY A 523 8.46 4.70 -12.44
N THR A 524 9.52 5.50 -12.34
CA THR A 524 10.64 5.30 -11.42
C THR A 524 10.40 6.05 -10.12
N LEU A 525 10.46 5.36 -8.98
CA LEU A 525 10.62 5.98 -7.67
C LEU A 525 12.11 6.00 -7.33
N THR A 526 12.70 7.18 -7.22
CA THR A 526 14.10 7.35 -6.79
C THR A 526 14.13 7.75 -5.33
N LEU A 527 14.78 6.94 -4.49
CA LEU A 527 14.99 7.24 -3.07
C LEU A 527 16.43 7.68 -2.86
N THR A 528 16.64 8.90 -2.34
CA THR A 528 18.00 9.41 -2.09
C THR A 528 18.32 9.63 -0.62
N GLY A 529 17.31 9.67 0.26
CA GLY A 529 17.50 9.83 1.71
C GLY A 529 18.01 8.54 2.38
N ASP A 530 18.73 8.70 3.50
CA ASP A 530 19.05 7.58 4.40
C ASP A 530 17.80 7.23 5.19
N ASN A 531 17.07 6.22 4.70
CA ASN A 531 15.75 5.88 5.19
C ASN A 531 15.82 4.96 6.42
N THR A 532 14.87 5.11 7.33
CA THR A 532 14.85 4.42 8.64
C THR A 532 13.61 3.56 8.88
N TYR A 533 12.70 3.47 7.90
CA TYR A 533 11.51 2.64 8.04
C TYR A 533 11.87 1.15 8.20
N THR A 534 11.12 0.42 9.03
CA THR A 534 11.48 -0.95 9.42
C THR A 534 10.60 -2.04 8.81
N GLY A 535 9.45 -1.70 8.21
CA GLY A 535 8.51 -2.68 7.64
C GLY A 535 8.98 -3.32 6.33
N GLY A 536 10.10 -2.86 5.77
CA GLY A 536 10.65 -3.36 4.50
C GLY A 536 10.11 -2.65 3.26
N THR A 537 10.52 -3.14 2.10
CA THR A 537 10.22 -2.55 0.79
C THR A 537 9.58 -3.58 -0.12
N ILE A 538 8.48 -3.21 -0.78
CA ILE A 538 7.74 -4.03 -1.74
C ILE A 538 7.78 -3.32 -3.09
N ILE A 539 8.21 -4.01 -4.16
CA ILE A 539 8.26 -3.49 -5.52
C ILE A 539 7.32 -4.34 -6.40
N GLU A 540 6.12 -3.84 -6.64
CA GLU A 540 5.13 -4.55 -7.46
C GLU A 540 5.26 -4.21 -8.95
N ALA A 541 5.55 -2.95 -9.27
CA ALA A 541 5.65 -2.49 -10.65
C ALA A 541 6.63 -1.30 -10.82
N GLY A 542 7.07 -1.10 -12.07
CA GLY A 542 8.02 -0.05 -12.43
C GLY A 542 9.39 -0.26 -11.79
N THR A 543 10.11 0.84 -11.58
CA THR A 543 11.49 0.82 -11.05
C THR A 543 11.57 1.52 -9.70
N LEU A 544 12.25 0.91 -8.74
CA LEU A 544 12.77 1.56 -7.54
C LEU A 544 14.28 1.81 -7.75
N SER A 545 14.69 3.06 -7.77
CA SER A 545 16.09 3.46 -8.00
C SER A 545 16.74 3.94 -6.70
N VAL A 546 17.93 3.41 -6.40
CA VAL A 546 18.70 3.70 -5.18
C VAL A 546 20.19 3.79 -5.48
N SER A 547 20.95 4.49 -4.63
CA SER A 547 22.41 4.59 -4.71
C SER A 547 23.12 4.03 -3.47
N SER A 548 22.41 3.78 -2.38
CA SER A 548 22.92 3.12 -1.17
C SER A 548 21.91 2.11 -0.60
N ASP A 549 22.37 1.13 0.19
CA ASP A 549 21.47 0.20 0.91
C ASP A 549 20.62 0.92 1.97
N GLY A 550 21.10 2.06 2.48
CA GLY A 550 20.36 2.93 3.39
C GLY A 550 19.12 3.57 2.76
N ASN A 551 19.08 3.73 1.44
CA ASN A 551 17.87 4.20 0.76
C ASN A 551 16.69 3.20 0.87
N LEU A 552 16.95 1.93 1.19
CA LEU A 552 15.93 0.87 1.30
C LEU A 552 15.37 0.69 2.73
N GLY A 553 15.64 1.62 3.66
CA GLY A 553 15.15 1.58 5.04
C GLY A 553 16.10 0.87 6.00
N ALA A 554 15.61 0.41 7.15
CA ALA A 554 16.42 -0.37 8.10
C ALA A 554 16.68 -1.80 7.59
N THR A 555 17.89 -2.34 7.75
CA THR A 555 18.31 -3.66 7.23
C THR A 555 17.48 -4.85 7.72
N THR A 556 16.74 -4.68 8.81
CA THR A 556 15.78 -5.67 9.32
C THR A 556 14.53 -5.81 8.44
N GLY A 557 14.21 -4.79 7.64
CA GLY A 557 13.14 -4.83 6.65
C GLY A 557 13.58 -5.57 5.39
N GLY A 558 12.84 -6.62 5.02
CA GLY A 558 13.10 -7.39 3.79
C GLY A 558 12.80 -6.60 2.52
N LEU A 559 13.20 -7.17 1.38
CA LEU A 559 12.81 -6.70 0.05
C LEU A 559 11.90 -7.73 -0.62
N ILE A 560 10.75 -7.30 -1.13
CA ILE A 560 9.78 -8.18 -1.79
C ILE A 560 9.57 -7.68 -3.22
N PHE A 561 9.71 -8.57 -4.18
CA PHE A 561 9.37 -8.32 -5.58
C PHE A 561 8.06 -9.01 -5.94
N ILE A 562 7.13 -8.26 -6.56
CA ILE A 562 5.91 -8.80 -7.19
C ILE A 562 5.94 -8.58 -8.72
N GLY A 563 7.16 -8.49 -9.29
CA GLY A 563 7.40 -8.23 -10.72
C GLY A 563 8.15 -6.93 -11.05
N GLY A 564 8.38 -6.06 -10.07
CA GLY A 564 9.10 -4.80 -10.28
C GLY A 564 10.62 -4.92 -10.45
N THR A 565 11.27 -3.77 -10.62
CA THR A 565 12.74 -3.64 -10.80
C THR A 565 13.37 -2.87 -9.65
N LEU A 566 14.46 -3.38 -9.09
CA LEU A 566 15.39 -2.62 -8.27
C LEU A 566 16.56 -2.18 -9.15
N GLN A 567 16.78 -0.88 -9.28
CA GLN A 567 17.92 -0.28 -9.95
C GLN A 567 18.91 0.24 -8.91
N ASN A 568 20.14 -0.27 -8.90
CA ASN A 568 21.23 0.32 -8.12
C ASN A 568 22.16 1.14 -9.03
N THR A 569 22.26 2.43 -8.75
CA THR A 569 23.04 3.40 -9.54
C THR A 569 24.47 3.59 -9.03
N ALA A 570 24.75 3.12 -7.81
CA ALA A 570 26.09 3.05 -7.24
C ALA A 570 26.30 1.68 -6.56
N ALA A 571 27.57 1.36 -6.29
CA ALA A 571 27.93 0.06 -5.77
C ALA A 571 27.68 -0.03 -4.26
N PHE A 572 26.99 -1.09 -3.82
CA PHE A 572 26.79 -1.37 -2.40
C PHE A 572 26.53 -2.86 -2.13
N THR A 573 26.49 -3.21 -0.84
CA THR A 573 26.14 -4.55 -0.36
C THR A 573 24.86 -4.48 0.46
N THR A 574 23.98 -5.47 0.30
CA THR A 574 22.78 -5.61 1.13
C THR A 574 22.75 -6.97 1.82
N ALA A 575 22.38 -6.97 3.11
CA ALA A 575 22.17 -8.18 3.90
C ALA A 575 20.69 -8.60 3.98
N ARG A 576 19.80 -7.87 3.30
CA ARG A 576 18.35 -8.10 3.36
C ARG A 576 17.99 -9.43 2.72
N ASN A 577 17.10 -10.17 3.37
CA ASN A 577 16.42 -11.27 2.71
C ASN A 577 15.50 -10.71 1.62
N ILE A 578 15.47 -11.40 0.48
CA ILE A 578 14.69 -11.02 -0.68
C ILE A 578 13.68 -12.13 -0.96
N THR A 579 12.44 -11.71 -1.21
CA THR A 579 11.34 -12.61 -1.57
C THR A 579 10.88 -12.30 -2.99
N LEU A 580 10.78 -13.33 -3.84
CA LEU A 580 10.25 -13.22 -5.20
C LEU A 580 8.84 -13.83 -5.26
N ILE A 581 7.85 -13.01 -5.59
CA ILE A 581 6.45 -13.39 -5.82
C ILE A 581 6.16 -13.15 -7.30
N GLY A 582 6.19 -14.19 -8.14
CA GLY A 582 6.01 -14.03 -9.60
C GLY A 582 7.24 -13.47 -10.36
N GLY A 583 8.29 -13.08 -9.65
CA GLY A 583 9.60 -12.72 -10.22
C GLY A 583 10.10 -11.35 -9.76
N GLY A 584 11.35 -11.02 -10.09
CA GLY A 584 11.96 -9.73 -9.78
C GLY A 584 13.17 -9.42 -10.65
N THR A 585 13.37 -8.14 -10.94
CA THR A 585 14.51 -7.67 -11.76
C THR A 585 15.50 -6.88 -10.92
N PHE A 586 16.76 -7.29 -10.98
CA PHE A 586 17.91 -6.49 -10.54
C PHE A 586 18.53 -5.81 -11.75
N GLN A 587 18.40 -4.49 -11.83
CA GLN A 587 19.09 -3.65 -12.80
C GLN A 587 20.35 -3.05 -12.17
N THR A 588 21.49 -3.65 -12.47
CA THR A 588 22.77 -3.22 -11.88
C THR A 588 23.49 -2.25 -12.82
N ASP A 589 23.29 -0.96 -12.61
CA ASP A 589 24.07 0.07 -13.31
C ASP A 589 25.47 0.21 -12.66
N ALA A 590 25.61 -0.23 -11.40
CA ALA A 590 26.86 -0.46 -10.69
C ALA A 590 26.85 -1.84 -9.99
N ASP A 591 27.96 -2.29 -9.42
CA ASP A 591 28.05 -3.61 -8.77
C ASP A 591 27.18 -3.71 -7.52
N LEU A 592 26.42 -4.80 -7.39
CA LEU A 592 25.55 -5.08 -6.25
C LEU A 592 25.92 -6.45 -5.64
N THR A 593 26.20 -6.46 -4.34
CA THR A 593 26.37 -7.73 -3.60
C THR A 593 25.16 -7.99 -2.70
N VAL A 594 24.57 -9.17 -2.84
CA VAL A 594 23.42 -9.64 -2.04
C VAL A 594 23.87 -10.78 -1.13
N ASN A 595 23.94 -10.48 0.16
CA ASN A 595 24.30 -11.44 1.20
C ASN A 595 23.10 -12.17 1.80
N GLY A 596 21.92 -11.54 1.77
CA GLY A 596 20.69 -12.18 2.23
C GLY A 596 20.22 -13.29 1.30
N VAL A 597 19.32 -14.14 1.80
CA VAL A 597 18.75 -15.24 1.01
C VAL A 597 17.68 -14.69 0.07
N ILE A 598 17.74 -15.09 -1.20
CA ILE A 598 16.67 -14.92 -2.17
C ILE A 598 15.79 -16.18 -2.15
N SER A 599 14.51 -16.02 -1.84
CA SER A 599 13.54 -17.11 -1.67
C SER A 599 12.22 -16.83 -2.40
N ASP A 600 11.37 -17.85 -2.54
CA ASP A 600 9.97 -17.72 -2.95
C ASP A 600 9.02 -18.03 -1.78
N VAL A 601 7.75 -17.62 -1.90
CA VAL A 601 6.69 -17.92 -0.91
C VAL A 601 5.95 -19.22 -1.27
N ILE A 602 5.94 -19.61 -2.55
CA ILE A 602 5.16 -20.74 -3.07
C ILE A 602 6.03 -21.62 -4.00
N PRO A 603 6.33 -22.88 -3.62
CA PRO A 603 7.23 -23.77 -4.37
C PRO A 603 6.77 -24.20 -5.78
N GLN A 604 5.54 -23.86 -6.21
CA GLN A 604 4.94 -24.37 -7.45
C GLN A 604 4.72 -23.30 -8.54
N VAL A 605 4.91 -22.02 -8.21
CA VAL A 605 4.86 -20.89 -9.16
C VAL A 605 6.00 -19.92 -8.85
N GLY A 606 7.20 -20.48 -8.61
CA GLY A 606 8.36 -19.74 -8.12
C GLY A 606 8.66 -18.49 -8.95
N GLY A 607 9.05 -17.40 -8.29
CA GLY A 607 9.47 -16.17 -8.97
C GLY A 607 10.83 -16.34 -9.63
N ALA A 608 10.95 -15.96 -10.91
CA ALA A 608 12.21 -15.95 -11.64
C ALA A 608 13.08 -14.74 -11.25
N LEU A 609 14.40 -14.95 -11.17
CA LEU A 609 15.37 -13.87 -10.99
C LEU A 609 15.81 -13.35 -12.35
N THR A 610 15.65 -12.05 -12.60
CA THR A 610 16.19 -11.39 -13.81
C THR A 610 17.31 -10.43 -13.44
N LYS A 611 18.45 -10.55 -14.12
CA LYS A 611 19.60 -9.65 -14.01
C LYS A 611 19.76 -8.86 -15.30
N THR A 612 19.79 -7.54 -15.19
CA THR A 612 20.09 -6.60 -16.29
C THR A 612 21.11 -5.55 -15.83
N GLY A 613 21.46 -4.60 -16.70
CA GLY A 613 22.50 -3.61 -16.46
C GLY A 613 23.91 -4.20 -16.56
N ASN A 614 24.91 -3.34 -16.76
CA ASN A 614 26.27 -3.74 -17.09
C ASN A 614 27.09 -4.19 -15.87
N GLY A 615 26.70 -3.80 -14.66
CA GLY A 615 27.37 -4.16 -13.42
C GLY A 615 27.28 -5.65 -13.08
N THR A 616 27.99 -6.03 -12.01
CA THR A 616 28.00 -7.39 -11.45
C THR A 616 26.95 -7.51 -10.35
N LEU A 617 26.07 -8.51 -10.44
CA LEU A 617 25.26 -8.97 -9.31
C LEU A 617 25.97 -10.15 -8.67
N THR A 618 26.48 -9.98 -7.45
CA THR A 618 27.14 -11.03 -6.68
C THR A 618 26.18 -11.61 -5.65
N LEU A 619 25.89 -12.90 -5.73
CA LEU A 619 25.03 -13.62 -4.81
C LEU A 619 25.87 -14.48 -3.87
N THR A 620 25.91 -14.13 -2.59
CA THR A 620 26.61 -14.91 -1.55
C THR A 620 25.65 -15.65 -0.62
N GLY A 621 24.35 -15.31 -0.64
CA GLY A 621 23.29 -16.03 0.06
C GLY A 621 23.08 -17.46 -0.47
N SER A 622 22.57 -18.36 0.39
CA SER A 622 22.11 -19.69 -0.01
C SER A 622 20.67 -19.61 -0.50
N ASN A 623 20.52 -19.25 -1.78
CA ASN A 623 19.24 -18.94 -2.38
C ASN A 623 18.36 -20.19 -2.60
N THR A 624 17.04 -20.02 -2.46
CA THR A 624 16.04 -21.10 -2.51
C THR A 624 14.89 -20.84 -3.50
N TYR A 625 14.91 -19.74 -4.26
CA TYR A 625 13.90 -19.47 -5.30
C TYR A 625 13.89 -20.55 -6.38
N SER A 626 12.71 -20.88 -6.92
CA SER A 626 12.54 -22.00 -7.86
C SER A 626 12.22 -21.59 -9.31
N GLY A 627 11.99 -20.30 -9.60
CA GLY A 627 11.57 -19.82 -10.92
C GLY A 627 12.66 -19.74 -12.01
N GLY A 628 13.90 -20.17 -11.71
CA GLY A 628 15.04 -20.06 -12.63
C GLY A 628 15.62 -18.65 -12.71
N THR A 629 16.61 -18.49 -13.60
CA THR A 629 17.43 -17.27 -13.70
C THR A 629 17.60 -16.80 -15.14
N THR A 630 17.44 -15.51 -15.38
CA THR A 630 17.74 -14.86 -16.66
C THR A 630 18.79 -13.77 -16.48
N ILE A 631 19.87 -13.83 -17.25
CA ILE A 631 20.92 -12.80 -17.31
C ILE A 631 20.81 -12.12 -18.67
N ASN A 632 20.26 -10.91 -18.70
CA ASN A 632 20.13 -10.12 -19.93
C ASN A 632 21.43 -9.38 -20.28
N ALA A 633 22.17 -8.91 -19.27
CA ALA A 633 23.42 -8.16 -19.44
C ALA A 633 24.29 -8.21 -18.17
N GLY A 634 25.56 -7.82 -18.34
CA GLY A 634 26.55 -7.77 -17.25
C GLY A 634 26.93 -9.16 -16.72
N THR A 635 27.36 -9.22 -15.47
CA THR A 635 27.76 -10.46 -14.79
C THR A 635 26.78 -10.83 -13.68
N LEU A 636 26.39 -12.10 -13.62
CA LEU A 636 25.86 -12.72 -12.41
C LEU A 636 26.96 -13.60 -11.81
N GLN A 637 27.42 -13.28 -10.60
CA GLN A 637 28.47 -14.01 -9.90
C GLN A 637 27.90 -14.79 -8.71
N ILE A 638 28.26 -16.07 -8.61
CA ILE A 638 27.84 -16.96 -7.52
C ILE A 638 29.01 -17.17 -6.56
N GLY A 639 28.86 -16.64 -5.35
CA GLY A 639 29.93 -16.57 -4.36
C GLY A 639 30.90 -15.41 -4.57
N SER A 640 31.80 -15.22 -3.59
CA SER A 640 32.83 -14.17 -3.58
C SER A 640 34.16 -14.72 -3.02
N GLY A 641 34.50 -15.96 -3.41
CA GLY A 641 35.66 -16.70 -2.95
C GLY A 641 35.44 -17.48 -1.64
N GLY A 642 34.30 -17.25 -0.97
CA GLY A 642 33.88 -17.97 0.24
C GLY A 642 33.23 -19.34 -0.05
N THR A 643 32.63 -19.92 0.99
CA THR A 643 31.91 -21.22 0.94
C THR A 643 30.39 -21.08 0.77
N SER A 644 29.89 -19.88 0.49
CA SER A 644 28.46 -19.58 0.30
C SER A 644 28.19 -19.03 -1.12
N GLY A 645 26.91 -18.99 -1.49
CA GLY A 645 26.43 -18.58 -2.81
C GLY A 645 25.85 -19.77 -3.57
N SER A 646 24.60 -19.63 -4.02
CA SER A 646 23.91 -20.62 -4.86
C SER A 646 22.89 -19.95 -5.78
N ILE A 647 22.52 -20.66 -6.84
CA ILE A 647 21.33 -20.42 -7.67
C ILE A 647 20.66 -21.77 -7.97
N ILE A 648 19.39 -21.74 -8.34
CA ILE A 648 18.58 -22.94 -8.57
C ILE A 648 17.90 -22.84 -9.94
N GLY A 649 17.66 -24.00 -10.57
CA GLY A 649 16.96 -24.09 -11.85
C GLY A 649 17.84 -23.71 -13.03
N ASP A 650 17.21 -23.64 -14.20
CA ASP A 650 17.88 -23.30 -15.46
C ASP A 650 18.29 -21.83 -15.51
N VAL A 651 19.34 -21.56 -16.29
CA VAL A 651 19.84 -20.20 -16.56
C VAL A 651 19.75 -19.89 -18.05
N VAL A 652 19.08 -18.80 -18.39
CA VAL A 652 19.23 -18.14 -19.70
C VAL A 652 20.32 -17.07 -19.56
N ASN A 653 21.51 -17.34 -20.09
CA ASN A 653 22.68 -16.49 -19.97
C ASN A 653 22.96 -15.74 -21.28
N ASN A 654 22.68 -14.44 -21.33
CA ASN A 654 23.05 -13.55 -22.43
C ASN A 654 24.19 -12.58 -22.06
N GLY A 655 24.73 -12.69 -20.84
CA GLY A 655 25.86 -11.91 -20.34
C GLY A 655 27.03 -12.81 -19.93
N ASN A 656 27.41 -12.76 -18.67
CA ASN A 656 28.40 -13.65 -18.07
C ASN A 656 27.84 -14.30 -16.80
N LEU A 657 27.90 -15.63 -16.72
CA LEU A 657 27.64 -16.38 -15.49
C LEU A 657 28.98 -16.78 -14.88
N ALA A 658 29.27 -16.29 -13.68
CA ALA A 658 30.53 -16.54 -12.98
C ALA A 658 30.33 -17.35 -11.71
N PHE A 659 31.23 -18.30 -11.42
CA PHE A 659 31.25 -19.07 -10.18
C PHE A 659 32.55 -18.84 -9.42
N ASP A 660 32.47 -18.20 -8.26
CA ASP A 660 33.59 -17.89 -7.36
C ASP A 660 33.40 -18.55 -5.99
N ARG A 661 33.51 -19.89 -5.99
CA ARG A 661 33.33 -20.75 -4.81
C ARG A 661 34.67 -21.41 -4.44
N SER A 662 35.07 -21.36 -3.18
CA SER A 662 36.30 -22.03 -2.70
C SER A 662 36.12 -23.53 -2.44
N ASN A 663 34.90 -23.97 -2.15
CA ASN A 663 34.54 -25.39 -2.04
C ASN A 663 33.84 -25.88 -3.31
N ASP A 664 33.66 -27.20 -3.38
CA ASP A 664 32.98 -27.85 -4.49
C ASP A 664 31.49 -27.48 -4.56
N LEU A 665 30.99 -27.30 -5.78
CA LEU A 665 29.59 -27.04 -6.10
C LEU A 665 29.17 -27.91 -7.28
N SER A 666 28.09 -28.67 -7.13
CA SER A 666 27.42 -29.31 -8.26
C SER A 666 26.23 -28.46 -8.71
N TYR A 667 26.17 -28.16 -10.01
CA TYR A 667 25.10 -27.38 -10.61
C TYR A 667 24.44 -28.18 -11.74
N GLY A 668 23.15 -28.45 -11.56
CA GLY A 668 22.36 -29.30 -12.47
C GLY A 668 21.43 -28.55 -13.42
N GLY A 669 21.27 -27.24 -13.27
CA GLY A 669 20.48 -26.43 -14.19
C GLY A 669 21.12 -26.36 -15.57
N THR A 670 20.28 -26.28 -16.60
CA THR A 670 20.72 -26.04 -17.98
C THR A 670 21.11 -24.59 -18.15
N ILE A 671 22.33 -24.33 -18.62
CA ILE A 671 22.80 -22.99 -19.00
C ILE A 671 22.63 -22.85 -20.51
N SER A 672 21.85 -21.86 -20.93
CA SER A 672 21.52 -21.55 -22.33
C SER A 672 21.87 -20.09 -22.67
N GLY A 673 21.63 -19.63 -23.90
CA GLY A 673 21.80 -18.24 -24.32
C GLY A 673 23.16 -17.91 -24.96
N THR A 674 23.40 -16.64 -25.26
CA THR A 674 24.59 -16.22 -26.03
C THR A 674 25.82 -15.89 -25.18
N GLY A 675 25.66 -15.89 -23.86
CA GLY A 675 26.66 -15.45 -22.88
C GLY A 675 27.75 -16.48 -22.59
N ALA A 676 28.76 -16.02 -21.85
CA ALA A 676 29.92 -16.82 -21.45
C ALA A 676 29.76 -17.42 -20.06
N LEU A 677 30.47 -18.53 -19.80
CA LEU A 677 30.63 -19.13 -18.49
C LEU A 677 32.04 -18.88 -17.95
N THR A 678 32.17 -18.36 -16.73
CA THR A 678 33.46 -18.10 -16.08
C THR A 678 33.58 -18.85 -14.75
N LYS A 679 34.65 -19.63 -14.58
CA LYS A 679 35.00 -20.32 -13.35
C LYS A 679 36.16 -19.61 -12.65
N LEU A 680 35.89 -18.99 -11.50
CA LEU A 680 36.81 -18.10 -10.78
C LEU A 680 37.40 -18.74 -9.50
N GLY A 681 36.59 -19.46 -8.72
CA GLY A 681 37.00 -19.90 -7.37
C GLY A 681 37.90 -21.13 -7.36
N ALA A 682 38.53 -21.45 -6.22
CA ALA A 682 39.46 -22.59 -6.12
C ALA A 682 38.77 -23.98 -6.11
N GLY A 683 37.49 -24.07 -5.76
CA GLY A 683 36.77 -25.34 -5.65
C GLY A 683 36.44 -25.99 -7.00
N THR A 684 35.83 -27.16 -6.97
CA THR A 684 35.35 -27.86 -8.18
C THR A 684 33.94 -27.42 -8.53
N LEU A 685 33.73 -26.85 -9.72
CA LEU A 685 32.40 -26.68 -10.29
C LEU A 685 32.07 -27.92 -11.13
N THR A 686 31.11 -28.73 -10.69
CA THR A 686 30.62 -29.88 -11.45
C THR A 686 29.32 -29.55 -12.17
N LEU A 687 29.36 -29.51 -13.49
CA LEU A 687 28.18 -29.30 -14.34
C LEU A 687 27.55 -30.63 -14.71
N THR A 688 26.31 -30.85 -14.27
CA THR A 688 25.53 -32.05 -14.63
C THR A 688 24.39 -31.74 -15.61
N GLY A 689 24.08 -30.46 -15.85
CA GLY A 689 23.13 -30.00 -16.87
C GLY A 689 23.68 -30.10 -18.30
N ASN A 690 22.79 -30.31 -19.28
CA ASN A 690 23.14 -30.34 -20.70
C ASN A 690 23.07 -28.91 -21.28
N ASN A 691 24.18 -28.19 -21.14
CA ASN A 691 24.28 -26.78 -21.48
C ASN A 691 24.29 -26.52 -22.99
N THR A 692 23.70 -25.38 -23.39
CA THR A 692 23.51 -24.91 -24.77
C THR A 692 24.02 -23.47 -25.02
N TYR A 693 24.67 -22.84 -24.03
CA TYR A 693 25.20 -21.48 -24.20
C TYR A 693 26.31 -21.40 -25.26
N SER A 694 26.47 -20.26 -25.93
CA SER A 694 27.40 -20.13 -27.06
C SER A 694 28.59 -19.19 -26.83
N GLY A 695 28.65 -18.45 -25.72
CA GLY A 695 29.69 -17.43 -25.49
C GLY A 695 31.07 -17.97 -25.06
N GLY A 696 31.26 -19.28 -25.05
CA GLY A 696 32.52 -19.92 -24.63
C GLY A 696 32.69 -20.03 -23.12
N THR A 697 33.80 -20.62 -22.70
CA THR A 697 34.08 -20.93 -21.29
C THR A 697 35.47 -20.47 -20.89
N THR A 698 35.58 -19.82 -19.73
CA THR A 698 36.87 -19.43 -19.14
C THR A 698 37.04 -20.09 -17.78
N ILE A 699 38.19 -20.74 -17.55
CA ILE A 699 38.58 -21.33 -16.25
C ILE A 699 39.82 -20.58 -15.77
N ASN A 700 39.66 -19.75 -14.74
CA ASN A 700 40.78 -18.99 -14.18
C ASN A 700 41.60 -19.85 -13.21
N THR A 701 40.93 -20.64 -12.37
CA THR A 701 41.57 -21.56 -11.40
C THR A 701 40.57 -22.63 -10.93
N GLY A 702 41.06 -23.54 -10.08
CA GLY A 702 40.31 -24.70 -9.60
C GLY A 702 39.93 -25.65 -10.73
N THR A 703 38.86 -26.42 -10.53
CA THR A 703 38.39 -27.41 -11.50
C THR A 703 37.02 -27.06 -12.05
N LEU A 704 36.85 -27.14 -13.37
CA LEU A 704 35.55 -27.28 -14.03
C LEU A 704 35.40 -28.74 -14.46
N GLN A 705 34.45 -29.47 -13.86
CA GLN A 705 34.17 -30.86 -14.19
C GLN A 705 32.86 -30.99 -14.98
N ILE A 706 32.91 -31.72 -16.09
CA ILE A 706 31.78 -32.01 -16.96
C ILE A 706 31.28 -33.42 -16.65
N GLY A 707 30.08 -33.50 -16.09
CA GLY A 707 29.48 -34.74 -15.60
C GLY A 707 30.00 -35.18 -14.23
N ASN A 708 29.31 -36.14 -13.65
CA ASN A 708 29.59 -36.73 -12.33
C ASN A 708 29.71 -38.27 -12.40
N GLY A 709 30.11 -38.81 -13.55
CA GLY A 709 30.09 -40.23 -13.86
C GLY A 709 28.78 -40.72 -14.49
N GLY A 710 27.76 -39.86 -14.59
CA GLY A 710 26.54 -40.13 -15.36
C GLY A 710 26.66 -39.86 -16.86
N THR A 711 25.50 -39.73 -17.52
CA THR A 711 25.35 -39.43 -18.96
C THR A 711 24.87 -38.01 -19.24
N SER A 712 25.01 -37.09 -18.29
CA SER A 712 24.60 -35.68 -18.42
C SER A 712 25.75 -34.75 -18.02
N GLY A 713 25.71 -33.50 -18.49
CA GLY A 713 26.80 -32.53 -18.34
C GLY A 713 27.47 -32.20 -19.68
N SER A 714 27.38 -30.96 -20.14
CA SER A 714 28.08 -30.52 -21.35
C SER A 714 28.59 -29.10 -21.21
N ILE A 715 29.51 -28.72 -22.09
CA ILE A 715 29.89 -27.32 -22.38
C ILE A 715 30.00 -27.19 -23.90
N ILE A 716 29.94 -25.96 -24.41
CA ILE A 716 30.01 -25.64 -25.84
C ILE A 716 31.02 -24.52 -26.08
N GLY A 717 31.59 -24.50 -27.28
CA GLY A 717 32.50 -23.44 -27.74
C GLY A 717 33.92 -23.61 -27.25
N ASP A 718 34.73 -22.58 -27.42
CA ASP A 718 36.14 -22.62 -27.00
C ASP A 718 36.27 -22.52 -25.47
N VAL A 719 37.35 -23.10 -24.94
CA VAL A 719 37.71 -23.03 -23.52
C VAL A 719 39.07 -22.36 -23.36
N ALA A 720 39.12 -21.26 -22.62
CA ALA A 720 40.36 -20.72 -22.07
C ALA A 720 40.61 -21.34 -20.69
N ASN A 721 41.50 -22.33 -20.62
CA ASN A 721 41.77 -23.13 -19.42
C ASN A 721 43.10 -22.74 -18.76
N ASN A 722 43.03 -22.12 -17.58
CA ASN A 722 44.18 -21.85 -16.71
C ASN A 722 44.14 -22.66 -15.39
N GLY A 723 43.15 -23.54 -15.23
CA GLY A 723 42.98 -24.42 -14.07
C GLY A 723 42.98 -25.89 -14.49
N VAL A 724 41.92 -26.61 -14.15
CA VAL A 724 41.69 -28.00 -14.58
C VAL A 724 40.34 -28.06 -15.30
N LEU A 725 40.34 -28.56 -16.54
CA LEU A 725 39.13 -29.03 -17.21
C LEU A 725 39.06 -30.55 -17.04
N ALA A 726 37.98 -31.07 -16.47
CA ALA A 726 37.79 -32.49 -16.24
C ALA A 726 36.55 -33.03 -16.95
N PHE A 727 36.64 -34.19 -17.58
CA PHE A 727 35.51 -34.90 -18.19
C PHE A 727 35.27 -36.22 -17.45
N ASN A 728 34.14 -36.29 -16.74
CA ASN A 728 33.68 -37.45 -16.00
C ASN A 728 32.30 -37.91 -16.49
N ARG A 729 32.26 -38.53 -17.68
CA ARG A 729 31.04 -39.06 -18.30
C ARG A 729 31.14 -40.56 -18.56
N ALA A 730 30.05 -41.29 -18.33
CA ALA A 730 29.96 -42.73 -18.60
C ALA A 730 29.72 -43.06 -20.08
N ASN A 731 29.07 -42.16 -20.83
CA ASN A 731 28.86 -42.32 -22.27
C ASN A 731 29.85 -41.50 -23.10
N ASN A 732 29.83 -41.73 -24.41
CA ASN A 732 30.72 -41.04 -25.33
C ASN A 732 30.34 -39.57 -25.48
N LEU A 733 31.34 -38.70 -25.61
CA LEU A 733 31.21 -37.28 -25.87
C LEU A 733 32.22 -36.87 -26.95
N SER A 734 31.74 -36.23 -28.02
CA SER A 734 32.61 -35.52 -28.96
C SER A 734 32.65 -34.04 -28.60
N TYR A 735 33.85 -33.48 -28.50
CA TYR A 735 34.07 -32.07 -28.20
C TYR A 735 34.91 -31.41 -29.29
N GLY A 736 34.33 -30.40 -29.95
CA GLY A 736 34.95 -29.69 -31.07
C GLY A 736 35.53 -28.33 -30.74
N GLY A 737 35.27 -27.79 -29.54
CA GLY A 737 35.83 -26.51 -29.11
C GLY A 737 37.34 -26.58 -28.92
N THR A 738 38.01 -25.47 -29.17
CA THR A 738 39.45 -25.33 -28.91
C THR A 738 39.68 -25.12 -27.42
N ILE A 739 40.49 -25.97 -26.79
CA ILE A 739 40.99 -25.78 -25.43
C ILE A 739 42.36 -25.10 -25.51
N SER A 740 42.51 -23.97 -24.84
CA SER A 740 43.72 -23.14 -24.81
C SER A 740 44.15 -22.82 -23.38
N GLY A 741 45.27 -22.13 -23.17
CA GLY A 741 45.75 -21.66 -21.87
C GLY A 741 46.83 -22.53 -21.22
N THR A 742 47.09 -22.33 -19.93
CA THR A 742 48.17 -23.03 -19.20
C THR A 742 47.70 -24.20 -18.33
N GLY A 743 46.38 -24.40 -18.26
CA GLY A 743 45.75 -25.41 -17.42
C GLY A 743 45.89 -26.84 -17.93
N THR A 744 45.41 -27.77 -17.11
CA THR A 744 45.47 -29.22 -17.37
C THR A 744 44.13 -29.77 -17.83
N LEU A 745 44.16 -30.91 -18.51
CA LEU A 745 42.98 -31.68 -18.91
C LEU A 745 42.96 -33.02 -18.18
N THR A 746 41.81 -33.41 -17.62
CA THR A 746 41.62 -34.73 -16.99
C THR A 746 40.46 -35.49 -17.63
N LYS A 747 40.68 -36.76 -17.98
CA LYS A 747 39.66 -37.68 -18.47
C LYS A 747 39.48 -38.82 -17.47
N SER A 748 38.37 -38.82 -16.73
CA SER A 748 38.12 -39.73 -15.60
C SER A 748 36.87 -40.60 -15.73
N GLY A 749 35.94 -40.28 -16.63
CA GLY A 749 34.73 -41.09 -16.84
C GLY A 749 34.97 -42.35 -17.66
N ALA A 750 34.09 -43.35 -17.58
CA ALA A 750 34.23 -44.61 -18.31
C ALA A 750 34.02 -44.50 -19.84
N GLY A 751 33.34 -43.45 -20.32
CA GLY A 751 33.02 -43.28 -21.75
C GLY A 751 34.20 -42.86 -22.61
N ILE A 752 33.96 -42.69 -23.92
CA ILE A 752 34.95 -42.16 -24.87
C ILE A 752 34.82 -40.64 -24.96
N LEU A 753 35.91 -39.89 -24.70
CA LEU A 753 36.01 -38.47 -25.04
C LEU A 753 36.73 -38.35 -26.38
N THR A 754 36.07 -37.83 -27.40
CA THR A 754 36.67 -37.55 -28.71
C THR A 754 36.93 -36.06 -28.85
N LEU A 755 38.20 -35.66 -28.86
CA LEU A 755 38.61 -34.27 -29.11
C LEU A 755 38.84 -34.08 -30.60
N THR A 756 38.07 -33.20 -31.23
CA THR A 756 38.19 -32.87 -32.66
C THR A 756 38.75 -31.47 -32.91
N GLY A 757 38.76 -30.60 -31.89
CA GLY A 757 39.34 -29.25 -31.95
C GLY A 757 40.88 -29.24 -31.97
N ALA A 758 41.43 -28.12 -32.44
CA ALA A 758 42.87 -27.85 -32.45
C ALA A 758 43.34 -27.32 -31.10
N ASN A 759 43.37 -28.17 -30.06
CA ASN A 759 43.73 -27.75 -28.71
C ASN A 759 45.20 -27.33 -28.58
N THR A 760 45.44 -26.23 -27.85
CA THR A 760 46.74 -25.54 -27.70
C THR A 760 47.16 -25.32 -26.25
N TYR A 761 46.41 -25.84 -25.27
CA TYR A 761 46.79 -25.69 -23.86
C TYR A 761 48.15 -26.37 -23.55
N SER A 762 48.97 -25.75 -22.70
CA SER A 762 50.33 -26.23 -22.43
C SER A 762 50.43 -27.20 -21.24
N GLY A 763 49.43 -27.21 -20.35
CA GLY A 763 49.40 -28.13 -19.21
C GLY A 763 49.15 -29.58 -19.61
N ALA A 764 49.48 -30.51 -18.71
CA ALA A 764 49.37 -31.94 -18.98
C ALA A 764 47.91 -32.42 -19.14
N THR A 765 47.74 -33.49 -19.90
CA THR A 765 46.52 -34.27 -20.04
C THR A 765 46.67 -35.60 -19.31
N THR A 766 45.79 -35.88 -18.36
CA THR A 766 45.79 -37.16 -17.63
C THR A 766 44.56 -37.98 -18.01
N VAL A 767 44.77 -39.15 -18.59
CA VAL A 767 43.72 -40.14 -18.89
C VAL A 767 43.69 -41.16 -17.76
N GLN A 768 42.76 -40.96 -16.81
CA GLN A 768 42.61 -41.80 -15.62
C GLN A 768 41.74 -43.03 -15.88
N ALA A 769 40.72 -42.91 -16.75
CA ALA A 769 39.84 -44.02 -17.10
C ALA A 769 39.15 -43.80 -18.46
N GLY A 770 38.57 -44.88 -19.00
CA GLY A 770 37.91 -44.88 -20.30
C GLY A 770 38.86 -44.52 -21.42
N THR A 771 38.34 -43.94 -22.50
CA THR A 771 39.15 -43.62 -23.70
C THR A 771 39.20 -42.13 -23.99
N LEU A 772 40.38 -41.61 -24.31
CA LEU A 772 40.59 -40.34 -25.00
C LEU A 772 40.93 -40.64 -26.47
N MET A 773 40.05 -40.24 -27.39
CA MET A 773 40.29 -40.27 -28.84
C MET A 773 40.72 -38.89 -29.30
N VAL A 774 41.95 -38.76 -29.79
CA VAL A 774 42.51 -37.53 -30.33
C VAL A 774 42.31 -37.53 -31.84
N ASN A 775 41.34 -36.77 -32.32
CA ASN A 775 41.05 -36.60 -33.76
C ASN A 775 41.34 -35.17 -34.26
N GLY A 776 41.65 -34.24 -33.34
CA GLY A 776 42.23 -32.94 -33.61
C GLY A 776 43.66 -32.89 -33.06
N THR A 777 43.94 -31.95 -32.16
CA THR A 777 45.22 -31.90 -31.44
C THR A 777 45.03 -31.97 -29.93
N VAL A 778 46.01 -32.49 -29.20
CA VAL A 778 46.19 -32.32 -27.75
C VAL A 778 47.50 -31.56 -27.54
N GLY A 779 47.48 -30.50 -26.72
CA GLY A 779 48.61 -29.59 -26.56
C GLY A 779 49.74 -30.16 -25.69
N GLY A 780 49.61 -30.06 -24.37
CA GLY A 780 50.65 -30.47 -23.43
C GLY A 780 50.94 -31.98 -23.38
N ALA A 781 51.78 -32.38 -22.42
CA ALA A 781 52.13 -33.79 -22.19
C ALA A 781 50.89 -34.67 -21.95
N VAL A 782 50.93 -35.94 -22.34
CA VAL A 782 49.85 -36.90 -22.10
C VAL A 782 50.33 -38.02 -21.18
N ILE A 783 49.59 -38.28 -20.11
CA ILE A 783 49.81 -39.40 -19.20
C ILE A 783 48.59 -40.30 -19.26
N VAL A 784 48.78 -41.53 -19.72
CA VAL A 784 47.75 -42.58 -19.72
C VAL A 784 47.99 -43.44 -18.48
N ALA A 785 47.15 -43.26 -17.46
CA ALA A 785 47.24 -44.02 -16.22
C ALA A 785 46.69 -45.45 -16.38
N ALA A 786 46.85 -46.27 -15.35
CA ALA A 786 46.27 -47.62 -15.31
C ALA A 786 44.74 -47.56 -15.51
N GLY A 787 44.23 -48.32 -16.50
CA GLY A 787 42.80 -48.31 -16.87
C GLY A 787 42.39 -47.16 -17.82
N GLY A 788 43.28 -46.22 -18.09
CA GLY A 788 43.11 -45.21 -19.15
C GLY A 788 43.49 -45.76 -20.52
N THR A 789 42.84 -45.22 -21.56
CA THR A 789 43.11 -45.57 -22.97
C THR A 789 43.29 -44.31 -23.81
N LEU A 790 44.33 -44.26 -24.63
CA LEU A 790 44.57 -43.21 -25.63
C LEU A 790 44.48 -43.79 -27.04
N GLY A 791 43.86 -43.10 -27.97
CA GLY A 791 43.81 -43.47 -29.39
C GLY A 791 43.42 -42.30 -30.29
N GLY A 792 43.07 -42.58 -31.55
CA GLY A 792 42.65 -41.60 -32.55
C GLY A 792 43.61 -41.47 -33.72
N PHE A 793 43.45 -40.43 -34.53
CA PHE A 793 44.23 -40.17 -35.74
C PHE A 793 44.74 -38.71 -35.85
N GLY A 794 44.70 -37.98 -34.74
CA GLY A 794 45.10 -36.59 -34.64
C GLY A 794 46.58 -36.44 -34.27
N ALA A 795 46.89 -35.39 -33.50
CA ALA A 795 48.24 -35.13 -33.00
C ALA A 795 48.28 -34.85 -31.49
N VAL A 796 49.32 -35.34 -30.83
CA VAL A 796 49.69 -35.03 -29.44
C VAL A 796 51.00 -34.26 -29.48
N ALA A 797 51.01 -32.99 -29.06
CA ALA A 797 52.20 -32.15 -29.23
C ALA A 797 53.27 -32.38 -28.15
N GLY A 798 52.88 -32.67 -26.90
CA GLY A 798 53.80 -32.94 -25.79
C GLY A 798 54.29 -34.38 -25.69
N VAL A 799 55.19 -34.63 -24.72
CA VAL A 799 55.65 -35.99 -24.38
C VAL A 799 54.48 -36.87 -23.94
N THR A 800 54.48 -38.13 -24.37
CA THR A 800 53.45 -39.08 -23.99
C THR A 800 54.02 -40.24 -23.19
N THR A 801 53.41 -40.54 -22.05
CA THR A 801 53.72 -41.73 -21.24
C THR A 801 52.48 -42.60 -21.10
N VAL A 802 52.58 -43.84 -21.53
CA VAL A 802 51.60 -44.89 -21.23
C VAL A 802 52.13 -45.68 -20.05
N ALA A 803 51.53 -45.47 -18.88
CA ALA A 803 51.96 -46.10 -17.64
C ALA A 803 51.62 -47.61 -17.64
N SER A 804 52.16 -48.33 -16.66
CA SER A 804 51.76 -49.73 -16.41
C SER A 804 50.24 -49.83 -16.25
N GLY A 805 49.61 -50.76 -16.97
CA GLY A 805 48.15 -50.91 -17.02
C GLY A 805 47.40 -49.88 -17.87
N GLY A 806 48.09 -48.87 -18.42
CA GLY A 806 47.54 -47.95 -19.43
C GLY A 806 47.48 -48.61 -20.80
N THR A 807 46.61 -48.10 -21.68
CA THR A 807 46.41 -48.65 -23.03
C THR A 807 46.60 -47.60 -24.12
N LEU A 808 47.38 -47.92 -25.14
CA LEU A 808 47.45 -47.19 -26.40
C LEU A 808 46.70 -47.98 -27.46
N VAL A 809 45.79 -47.34 -28.20
CA VAL A 809 44.97 -47.97 -29.24
C VAL A 809 45.32 -47.38 -30.60
N GLY A 810 45.57 -48.26 -31.57
CA GLY A 810 45.82 -47.92 -32.97
C GLY A 810 44.92 -48.71 -33.89
N ARG A 811 44.54 -48.13 -35.02
CA ARG A 811 43.74 -48.81 -36.04
C ARG A 811 44.35 -48.55 -37.41
N GLN A 812 44.51 -49.59 -38.20
CA GLN A 812 45.09 -49.48 -39.52
C GLN A 812 44.29 -48.49 -40.40
N GLY A 813 44.98 -47.61 -41.12
CA GLY A 813 44.40 -46.48 -41.87
C GLY A 813 44.16 -45.21 -41.04
N GLU A 814 44.34 -45.25 -39.72
CA GLU A 814 44.25 -44.12 -38.79
C GLU A 814 45.63 -43.91 -38.12
N VAL A 815 46.28 -42.77 -38.37
CA VAL A 815 47.64 -42.49 -37.86
C VAL A 815 47.59 -41.48 -36.72
N LEU A 816 47.98 -41.88 -35.51
CA LEU A 816 48.16 -40.96 -34.39
C LEU A 816 49.58 -40.39 -34.39
N ASN A 817 49.70 -39.06 -34.39
CA ASN A 817 50.98 -38.38 -34.45
C ASN A 817 51.41 -37.91 -33.05
N PHE A 818 52.60 -38.26 -32.62
CA PHE A 818 53.26 -37.75 -31.42
C PHE A 818 54.34 -36.77 -31.84
N GLY A 819 54.17 -35.48 -31.50
CA GLY A 819 55.11 -34.41 -31.81
C GLY A 819 56.38 -34.42 -30.95
N SER A 820 56.44 -35.31 -29.94
CA SER A 820 57.57 -35.45 -29.02
C SER A 820 57.80 -36.94 -28.70
N ASP A 821 58.45 -37.22 -27.57
CA ASP A 821 58.81 -38.58 -27.15
C ASP A 821 57.57 -39.38 -26.72
N LEU A 822 57.57 -40.69 -27.05
CA LEU A 822 56.58 -41.66 -26.58
C LEU A 822 57.27 -42.71 -25.69
N THR A 823 56.81 -42.83 -24.46
CA THR A 823 57.26 -43.85 -23.49
C THR A 823 56.14 -44.84 -23.20
N LEU A 824 56.37 -46.10 -23.57
CA LEU A 824 55.57 -47.24 -23.13
C LEU A 824 56.26 -47.84 -21.90
N SER A 825 55.56 -47.87 -20.75
CA SER A 825 56.11 -48.43 -19.51
C SER A 825 55.95 -49.95 -19.47
N SER A 826 56.71 -50.62 -18.60
CA SER A 826 56.53 -52.05 -18.33
C SER A 826 55.10 -52.35 -17.87
N GLY A 827 54.43 -53.27 -18.59
CA GLY A 827 53.02 -53.61 -18.37
C GLY A 827 52.01 -52.63 -18.98
N SER A 828 52.42 -51.67 -19.81
CA SER A 828 51.50 -50.96 -20.70
C SER A 828 50.94 -51.88 -21.79
N ASN A 829 49.78 -51.54 -22.35
CA ASN A 829 49.15 -52.30 -23.43
C ASN A 829 49.14 -51.47 -24.71
N VAL A 830 49.50 -52.09 -25.84
CA VAL A 830 49.38 -51.54 -27.19
C VAL A 830 48.37 -52.39 -27.93
N ASN A 831 47.16 -51.89 -28.11
CA ASN A 831 46.05 -52.62 -28.76
C ASN A 831 45.89 -52.10 -30.19
N VAL A 832 46.19 -52.94 -31.18
CA VAL A 832 46.13 -52.56 -32.59
C VAL A 832 45.10 -53.38 -33.35
N SER A 833 44.38 -52.73 -34.26
CA SER A 833 43.50 -53.40 -35.22
C SER A 833 44.15 -53.37 -36.60
N LEU A 834 44.51 -54.53 -37.14
CA LEU A 834 45.28 -54.68 -38.39
C LEU A 834 44.49 -55.48 -39.42
N GLY A 835 44.46 -55.02 -40.67
CA GLY A 835 43.89 -55.69 -41.85
C GLY A 835 44.98 -56.31 -42.70
N ARG A 836 45.09 -55.95 -43.99
CA ARG A 836 46.15 -56.46 -44.89
C ARG A 836 47.51 -55.82 -44.60
N PRO A 837 48.65 -56.50 -44.88
CA PRO A 837 49.98 -55.90 -44.69
C PRO A 837 50.13 -54.58 -45.46
N GLU A 838 50.64 -53.54 -44.79
CA GLU A 838 51.01 -52.26 -45.40
C GLU A 838 52.15 -51.60 -44.61
N THR A 839 52.77 -50.59 -45.23
CA THR A 839 53.99 -49.95 -44.71
C THR A 839 53.74 -48.66 -43.91
N THR A 840 52.49 -48.21 -43.78
CA THR A 840 52.15 -47.00 -43.02
C THR A 840 51.97 -47.34 -41.55
N GLY A 841 52.67 -46.61 -40.66
CA GLY A 841 52.56 -46.82 -39.22
C GLY A 841 51.26 -46.31 -38.62
N LEU A 842 50.85 -46.96 -37.52
CA LEU A 842 49.70 -46.57 -36.71
C LEU A 842 50.04 -45.37 -35.81
N PHE A 843 51.31 -45.29 -35.40
CA PHE A 843 51.83 -44.30 -34.50
C PHE A 843 53.08 -43.67 -35.10
N ASN A 844 53.05 -42.36 -35.33
CA ASN A 844 54.19 -41.60 -35.83
C ASN A 844 54.79 -40.78 -34.69
N VAL A 845 56.01 -41.09 -34.28
CA VAL A 845 56.70 -40.46 -33.14
C VAL A 845 57.82 -39.57 -33.64
N ALA A 846 57.68 -38.25 -33.55
CA ALA A 846 58.73 -37.33 -33.98
C ALA A 846 59.99 -37.43 -33.12
N GLY A 847 59.85 -37.76 -31.83
CA GLY A 847 60.94 -37.88 -30.86
C GLY A 847 61.45 -39.30 -30.63
N ASN A 848 61.95 -39.56 -29.43
CA ASN A 848 62.39 -40.88 -28.99
C ASN A 848 61.20 -41.81 -28.73
N LEU A 849 61.38 -43.10 -29.01
CA LEU A 849 60.44 -44.16 -28.64
C LEU A 849 61.07 -45.05 -27.57
N THR A 850 60.46 -45.13 -26.40
CA THR A 850 60.74 -46.19 -25.41
C THR A 850 59.68 -47.27 -25.56
N LEU A 851 60.12 -48.46 -25.96
CA LEU A 851 59.28 -49.61 -26.28
C LEU A 851 59.32 -50.62 -25.14
N ASP A 852 58.16 -50.94 -24.56
CA ASP A 852 57.96 -51.93 -23.50
C ASP A 852 56.48 -52.37 -23.53
N GLY A 853 56.07 -53.27 -22.65
CA GLY A 853 54.67 -53.66 -22.45
C GLY A 853 54.24 -54.83 -23.33
N GLN A 854 52.94 -54.87 -23.65
CA GLN A 854 52.30 -55.96 -24.38
C GLN A 854 51.57 -55.46 -25.63
N LEU A 855 51.81 -56.09 -26.78
CA LEU A 855 51.08 -55.88 -28.03
C LEU A 855 49.91 -56.84 -28.16
N ASN A 856 48.71 -56.30 -28.38
CA ASN A 856 47.48 -57.06 -28.62
C ASN A 856 46.96 -56.73 -30.02
N VAL A 857 46.73 -57.76 -30.83
CA VAL A 857 46.36 -57.61 -32.24
C VAL A 857 44.95 -58.14 -32.48
N THR A 858 44.09 -57.30 -33.05
CA THR A 858 42.75 -57.65 -33.54
C THR A 858 42.74 -57.60 -35.06
N ASP A 859 42.12 -58.59 -35.71
CA ASP A 859 41.94 -58.60 -37.17
C ASP A 859 40.83 -57.62 -37.57
N LEU A 860 41.17 -56.62 -38.38
CA LEU A 860 40.23 -55.68 -39.00
C LEU A 860 39.60 -56.26 -40.29
N GLY A 861 40.01 -57.47 -40.67
CA GLY A 861 39.68 -58.16 -41.90
C GLY A 861 40.89 -58.19 -42.83
N GLY A 862 41.41 -59.39 -43.08
CA GLY A 862 42.52 -59.60 -44.02
C GLY A 862 43.90 -59.66 -43.38
N PHE A 863 43.99 -59.81 -42.05
CA PHE A 863 45.24 -60.11 -41.37
C PHE A 863 45.81 -61.46 -41.84
N SER A 864 46.90 -61.37 -42.60
CA SER A 864 47.61 -62.51 -43.18
C SER A 864 49.12 -62.43 -42.91
N VAL A 865 49.85 -63.39 -43.45
CA VAL A 865 51.31 -63.33 -43.56
C VAL A 865 51.74 -61.99 -44.13
N GLY A 866 52.74 -61.36 -43.51
CA GLY A 866 53.32 -60.11 -43.98
C GLY A 866 53.94 -59.27 -42.86
N VAL A 867 54.41 -58.10 -43.25
CA VAL A 867 55.01 -57.09 -42.36
C VAL A 867 54.02 -55.94 -42.20
N TYR A 868 53.74 -55.58 -40.95
CA TYR A 868 52.84 -54.49 -40.58
C TYR A 868 53.64 -53.42 -39.86
N ARG A 869 53.61 -52.18 -40.35
CA ARG A 869 54.22 -51.06 -39.63
C ARG A 869 53.40 -50.70 -38.40
N LEU A 870 53.99 -50.76 -37.21
CA LEU A 870 53.34 -50.34 -35.98
C LEU A 870 53.69 -48.90 -35.63
N PHE A 871 54.99 -48.62 -35.54
CA PHE A 871 55.51 -47.30 -35.18
C PHE A 871 56.50 -46.83 -36.25
N ASP A 872 56.44 -45.54 -36.58
CA ASP A 872 57.54 -44.80 -37.20
C ASP A 872 58.11 -43.87 -36.12
N TYR A 873 59.44 -43.75 -36.00
CA TYR A 873 60.07 -42.88 -34.99
C TYR A 873 61.25 -42.07 -35.54
N GLY A 874 61.35 -40.80 -35.16
CA GLY A 874 62.38 -39.86 -35.63
C GLY A 874 63.65 -39.82 -34.78
N GLY A 875 63.54 -40.10 -33.47
CA GLY A 875 64.64 -40.08 -32.51
C GLY A 875 65.32 -41.44 -32.31
N SER A 876 65.78 -41.69 -31.08
CA SER A 876 66.34 -42.98 -30.67
C SER A 876 65.25 -43.96 -30.22
N LEU A 877 65.51 -45.26 -30.42
CA LEU A 877 64.70 -46.34 -29.87
C LEU A 877 65.39 -46.89 -28.61
N THR A 878 64.67 -46.87 -27.49
CA THR A 878 65.00 -47.67 -26.31
C THR A 878 64.13 -48.92 -26.34
N ASP A 879 64.71 -50.05 -26.72
CA ASP A 879 64.00 -51.32 -26.86
C ASP A 879 64.12 -52.15 -25.57
N ASN A 880 63.10 -52.12 -24.72
CA ASN A 880 62.96 -53.00 -23.56
C ASN A 880 62.14 -54.27 -23.90
N GLY A 881 61.71 -54.43 -25.16
CA GLY A 881 60.87 -55.51 -25.66
C GLY A 881 59.38 -55.23 -25.57
N LEU A 882 58.67 -55.34 -26.69
CA LEU A 882 57.20 -55.35 -26.74
C LEU A 882 56.71 -56.80 -26.86
N ALA A 883 56.20 -57.36 -25.78
CA ALA A 883 55.78 -58.77 -25.75
C ALA A 883 54.50 -59.00 -26.55
N ILE A 884 54.41 -60.08 -27.32
CA ILE A 884 53.17 -60.46 -27.99
C ILE A 884 52.15 -60.96 -26.96
N GLY A 885 51.02 -60.25 -26.89
CA GLY A 885 49.85 -60.60 -26.11
C GLY A 885 48.86 -61.42 -26.93
N THR A 886 47.67 -60.87 -27.14
CA THR A 886 46.62 -61.52 -27.95
C THR A 886 46.92 -61.39 -29.45
N VAL A 887 46.66 -62.47 -30.19
CA VAL A 887 46.74 -62.52 -31.65
C VAL A 887 45.39 -62.97 -32.22
N PRO A 888 45.07 -62.64 -33.49
CA PRO A 888 43.81 -63.06 -34.11
C PRO A 888 43.64 -64.58 -34.14
N HIS A 889 42.38 -65.02 -34.25
CA HIS A 889 42.07 -66.44 -34.34
C HIS A 889 42.72 -67.09 -35.59
N GLY A 890 43.38 -68.24 -35.41
CA GLY A 890 44.09 -68.94 -36.49
C GLY A 890 45.54 -68.53 -36.71
N VAL A 891 46.06 -67.59 -35.91
CA VAL A 891 47.47 -67.19 -35.87
C VAL A 891 48.10 -67.79 -34.62
N ASP A 892 49.21 -68.51 -34.77
CA ASP A 892 50.02 -68.92 -33.62
C ASP A 892 50.80 -67.72 -33.09
N ARG A 893 50.89 -67.56 -31.77
CA ARG A 893 51.68 -66.49 -31.15
C ARG A 893 53.16 -66.62 -31.55
N ASP A 894 53.66 -67.84 -31.69
CA ASP A 894 55.05 -68.10 -32.04
C ASP A 894 55.38 -67.74 -33.49
N ASP A 895 54.35 -67.65 -34.35
CA ASP A 895 54.45 -67.22 -35.75
C ASP A 895 54.43 -65.68 -35.90
N VAL A 896 54.38 -64.93 -34.79
CA VAL A 896 54.34 -63.47 -34.80
C VAL A 896 55.50 -62.89 -34.00
N THR A 897 56.23 -61.95 -34.60
CA THR A 897 57.40 -61.33 -33.96
C THR A 897 57.39 -59.81 -34.12
N VAL A 898 57.82 -59.09 -33.07
CA VAL A 898 58.10 -57.66 -33.16
C VAL A 898 59.52 -57.48 -33.67
N GLN A 899 59.68 -56.73 -34.76
CA GLN A 899 60.97 -56.40 -35.34
C GLN A 899 61.33 -54.94 -35.04
N THR A 900 62.49 -54.76 -34.42
CA THR A 900 63.08 -53.45 -34.04
C THR A 900 64.44 -53.18 -34.70
N ALA A 901 64.96 -54.15 -35.47
CA ALA A 901 66.29 -54.06 -36.09
C ALA A 901 66.40 -53.04 -37.23
N VAL A 902 65.27 -52.67 -37.86
CA VAL A 902 65.27 -51.66 -38.92
C VAL A 902 65.12 -50.28 -38.29
N ALA A 903 66.10 -49.41 -38.52
CA ALA A 903 66.10 -48.07 -37.97
C ALA A 903 64.83 -47.28 -38.34
N ASN A 904 64.38 -46.44 -37.39
CA ASN A 904 63.24 -45.53 -37.52
C ASN A 904 61.86 -46.18 -37.66
N GLN A 905 61.75 -47.50 -37.46
CA GLN A 905 60.49 -48.21 -37.54
C GLN A 905 60.41 -49.40 -36.57
N VAL A 906 59.20 -49.70 -36.11
CA VAL A 906 58.88 -50.95 -35.40
C VAL A 906 57.81 -51.68 -36.18
N ASN A 907 58.07 -52.93 -36.54
CA ASN A 907 57.16 -53.76 -37.33
C ASN A 907 56.62 -54.93 -36.51
N LEU A 908 55.42 -55.38 -36.88
CA LEU A 908 54.94 -56.72 -36.57
C LEU A 908 55.12 -57.60 -37.81
N ILE A 909 55.75 -58.75 -37.63
CA ILE A 909 55.92 -59.75 -38.69
C ILE A 909 55.01 -60.92 -38.34
N ASN A 910 54.12 -61.28 -39.27
CA ASN A 910 53.33 -62.50 -39.20
C ASN A 910 53.84 -63.50 -40.25
N VAL A 911 54.28 -64.68 -39.80
CA VAL A 911 54.76 -65.77 -40.66
C VAL A 911 53.83 -67.00 -40.64
N THR A 912 52.61 -66.86 -40.13
CA THR A 912 51.69 -67.99 -39.91
C THR A 912 51.60 -68.91 -41.13
N GLY A 913 51.98 -70.18 -40.94
CA GLY A 913 51.91 -71.21 -41.96
C GLY A 913 52.93 -71.10 -43.11
N VAL A 914 53.94 -70.22 -43.01
CA VAL A 914 55.02 -70.09 -44.00
C VAL A 914 56.40 -69.88 -43.37
N THR A 915 57.46 -70.26 -44.07
CA THR A 915 58.83 -69.87 -43.71
C THR A 915 59.22 -68.63 -44.51
N LEU A 916 59.33 -67.48 -43.85
CA LEU A 916 59.82 -66.24 -44.47
C LEU A 916 61.36 -66.20 -44.43
N ARG A 917 61.97 -65.82 -45.56
CA ARG A 917 63.39 -65.48 -45.65
C ARG A 917 63.51 -63.98 -45.76
N PHE A 918 64.32 -63.37 -44.91
CA PHE A 918 64.61 -61.94 -44.98
C PHE A 918 65.87 -61.69 -45.80
N TRP A 919 65.88 -60.58 -46.53
CA TRP A 919 67.07 -60.11 -47.25
C TRP A 919 67.89 -59.20 -46.34
N ASP A 920 69.13 -59.59 -46.03
CA ASP A 920 70.05 -58.84 -45.15
C ASP A 920 70.76 -57.66 -45.85
N GLY A 921 70.20 -57.20 -46.97
CA GLY A 921 70.75 -56.09 -47.75
C GLY A 921 72.01 -56.47 -48.54
N GLY A 922 72.60 -55.47 -49.20
CA GLY A 922 73.82 -55.65 -50.01
C GLY A 922 75.14 -55.54 -49.25
N ASN A 923 75.10 -55.20 -47.95
CA ASN A 923 76.30 -55.05 -47.12
C ASN A 923 76.72 -56.42 -46.54
N PRO A 924 77.87 -56.99 -46.93
CA PRO A 924 78.31 -58.30 -46.43
C PRO A 924 78.48 -58.36 -44.91
N ALA A 925 78.70 -57.23 -44.24
CA ALA A 925 78.80 -57.16 -42.78
C ALA A 925 77.46 -57.44 -42.07
N ASN A 926 76.35 -57.37 -42.80
CA ASN A 926 75.00 -57.62 -42.33
C ASN A 926 74.54 -59.06 -42.60
N HIS A 927 75.31 -59.86 -43.36
CA HIS A 927 74.93 -61.23 -43.68
C HIS A 927 75.27 -62.15 -42.50
N ASP A 928 74.40 -63.14 -42.25
CA ASP A 928 74.59 -64.19 -41.24
C ASP A 928 74.84 -63.69 -39.80
N ASN A 929 74.45 -62.45 -39.47
CA ASN A 929 74.65 -61.87 -38.14
C ASN A 929 73.49 -62.16 -37.17
N ASN A 930 72.58 -63.06 -37.54
CA ASN A 930 71.34 -63.40 -36.82
C ASN A 930 70.40 -62.21 -36.57
N VAL A 931 70.58 -61.09 -37.27
CA VAL A 931 69.72 -59.91 -37.21
C VAL A 931 69.16 -59.65 -38.60
N VAL A 932 67.87 -59.40 -38.71
CA VAL A 932 67.26 -58.99 -39.98
C VAL A 932 67.59 -57.52 -40.23
N ASN A 933 68.65 -57.24 -40.99
CA ASN A 933 69.16 -55.88 -41.18
C ASN A 933 68.43 -55.08 -42.27
N GLY A 934 67.79 -55.77 -43.21
CA GLY A 934 67.01 -55.15 -44.30
C GLY A 934 67.84 -54.39 -45.33
N GLY A 935 67.12 -53.73 -46.27
CA GLY A 935 67.66 -52.92 -47.37
C GLY A 935 66.52 -52.37 -48.25
N ASN A 936 66.85 -51.74 -49.38
CA ASN A 936 65.90 -51.18 -50.36
C ASN A 936 65.28 -52.21 -51.33
N GLY A 937 65.22 -53.48 -50.94
CA GLY A 937 64.93 -54.64 -51.79
C GLY A 937 63.71 -55.41 -51.34
#